data_AF-A0A660RBV8-F1
#
_entry.id   AF-A0A660RBV8-F1
#
_cell.length_a   1.000
_cell.length_b   1.000
_cell.length_c   1.000
_cell.angle_alpha   90.00
_cell.angle_beta   90.00
_cell.angle_gamma   90.00
#
_symmetry.space_group_name_H-M   'P 1'
#
loop_
_entity.id
_entity.type
_entity.pdbx_description
1 polymer ?
#
loop_
_entity_poly.entity_id
_entity_poly.type
_entity_poly.pdbx_seq_one_letter_code
_entity_poly.pdbx_strand_id
1 'polypeptide(L)'
;SIQEYNPSYDQYPLYAFKMATGSGKTFVMALAIIWSYFNHKRENKDDYTSKFLLIAGEKNVIYDRLTRDFKDGKIFRDLPLIPPEWQEDFDLKVILKENPIHTIPEGVLFLTNIQQLEQRQSKKKEVEEYVDKVMELPEVYNVSDIFQENRIKEVLTSCSNIMILKDEAHHIYSFEKAWKKILLGLNKNLVSQYGKGINMELDFSATPKTETGALFPWIIVDFSLKEAIEMNIVKLPLKGLVKGAEEIASNKAVERYKAWIDAGIRRWREYKKALKPLSKKPVLFFQCPENKEADEIFEYVNSIPDLKGKVLLIHTDSTGNIQKKDIKSARRVAKLIDEPEKIAQDKELNKSFPNGLAAIVSTMMLNEGWDVRNVNVIVGLRSYTSKRKVLPEQVIGRGLRKMFPEVDANPDKSINVLEVIGPPGLIDILEELENQEGIKFAEFDPGKSLNLTTIFVDENKLNKDIIEIPILSPRIIIREFYLGEIEIDNLPSLRIPLENKVLGMEYVAIDMLKGMEVIKRKWDLPVPENSKSVIAYYTDRILKQLKISGHFDSFYPVVKRYVVEKLFTEKVEIEDPRILYKLSSLEVQERLINLFVQAFRDMTFTEREPEKRDTIKLSDTKPFVWSKLVYPANKCIFNYVPCDNDLEVDFAKFLDRAEDVEAFSKIVLKMGFFVEYRDSNGNLRLYYPDFVVLTDRDEHIIVETKGREDVDVKYKDKRIRLWCEDATNLMKSKWSFIRVDQADFEKYRFKSIKELISAQR
;
A
#
# COMPACT_ATOMS: atom_id res chain seq x y z
N SER A 1 21.18 -11.14 -30.18
CA SER A 1 22.11 -11.56 -29.11
C SER A 1 22.24 -10.40 -28.15
N ILE A 2 22.04 -10.64 -26.86
CA ILE A 2 22.34 -9.67 -25.81
C ILE A 2 23.86 -9.44 -25.90
N GLN A 3 24.30 -8.24 -26.25
CA GLN A 3 25.70 -7.87 -26.06
C GLN A 3 26.02 -8.12 -24.59
N GLU A 4 26.99 -8.99 -24.31
CA GLU A 4 27.39 -9.37 -22.96
C GLU A 4 27.60 -8.11 -22.12
N TYR A 5 26.69 -7.92 -21.15
CA TYR A 5 26.85 -6.91 -20.13
C TYR A 5 28.11 -7.26 -19.34
N ASN A 6 29.12 -6.40 -19.38
CA ASN A 6 30.34 -6.61 -18.62
C ASN A 6 30.19 -6.00 -17.21
N PRO A 7 30.10 -6.80 -16.14
CA PRO A 7 29.92 -6.31 -14.77
C PRO A 7 31.08 -5.45 -14.28
N SER A 8 32.26 -5.51 -14.93
CA SER A 8 33.41 -4.67 -14.56
C SER A 8 33.18 -3.17 -14.80
N TYR A 9 32.11 -2.79 -15.52
CA TYR A 9 31.70 -1.39 -15.65
C TYR A 9 31.03 -0.83 -14.39
N ASP A 10 30.51 -1.68 -13.51
CA ASP A 10 29.83 -1.23 -12.31
C ASP A 10 30.84 -1.14 -11.16
N GLN A 11 31.09 0.10 -10.72
CA GLN A 11 32.02 0.36 -9.61
C GLN A 11 31.34 0.26 -8.23
N TYR A 12 30.06 -0.06 -8.20
CA TYR A 12 29.22 -0.27 -7.01
C TYR A 12 27.98 -1.11 -7.39
N PRO A 13 27.28 -1.75 -6.43
CA PRO A 13 26.08 -2.55 -6.70
C PRO A 13 24.96 -1.74 -7.35
N LEU A 14 24.43 -2.26 -8.46
CA LEU A 14 23.39 -1.63 -9.27
C LEU A 14 22.22 -2.61 -9.48
N TYR A 15 21.01 -2.19 -9.10
CA TYR A 15 19.82 -3.03 -9.13
C TYR A 15 18.63 -2.29 -9.73
N ALA A 16 17.91 -2.93 -10.65
CA ALA A 16 16.70 -2.38 -11.24
C ALA A 16 15.46 -3.20 -10.87
N PHE A 17 14.40 -2.47 -10.54
CA PHE A 17 13.06 -2.96 -10.23
C PHE A 17 12.13 -2.52 -11.36
N LYS A 18 11.81 -3.46 -12.25
CA LYS A 18 10.71 -3.28 -13.20
C LYS A 18 9.41 -3.47 -12.44
N MET A 19 8.60 -2.42 -12.35
CA MET A 19 7.37 -2.43 -11.56
C MET A 19 6.22 -1.73 -12.29
N ALA A 20 5.11 -2.44 -12.48
CA ALA A 20 3.92 -1.94 -13.15
C ALA A 20 3.47 -0.57 -12.63
N THR A 21 2.90 0.26 -13.51
CA THR A 21 2.40 1.57 -13.10
C THR A 21 1.25 1.43 -12.10
N GLY A 22 1.32 2.15 -10.98
CA GLY A 22 0.31 2.08 -9.92
C GLY A 22 0.50 0.94 -8.91
N SER A 23 1.51 0.08 -9.07
CA SER A 23 1.79 -1.05 -8.16
C SER A 23 2.37 -0.69 -6.79
N GLY A 24 2.72 0.59 -6.57
CA GLY A 24 3.23 1.05 -5.26
C GLY A 24 4.75 1.22 -5.17
N LYS A 25 5.44 1.63 -6.25
CA LYS A 25 6.89 1.92 -6.26
C LYS A 25 7.38 2.74 -5.06
N THR A 26 6.64 3.78 -4.67
CA THR A 26 6.95 4.62 -3.50
C THR A 26 7.01 3.82 -2.19
N PHE A 27 6.15 2.82 -2.02
CA PHE A 27 6.16 1.96 -0.84
C PHE A 27 7.38 1.05 -0.81
N VAL A 28 7.78 0.50 -1.96
CA VAL A 28 9.01 -0.31 -2.06
C VAL A 28 10.25 0.52 -1.78
N MET A 29 10.31 1.77 -2.28
CA MET A 29 11.38 2.71 -1.93
C MET A 29 11.44 2.97 -0.42
N ALA A 30 10.28 3.23 0.22
CA ALA A 30 10.21 3.45 1.67
C ALA A 30 10.65 2.19 2.45
N LEU A 31 10.24 1.00 2.03
CA LEU A 31 10.66 -0.27 2.64
C LEU A 31 12.16 -0.51 2.48
N ALA A 32 12.76 -0.20 1.32
CA ALA A 32 14.21 -0.30 1.12
C ALA A 32 14.98 0.65 2.04
N ILE A 33 14.48 1.87 2.25
CA ILE A 33 15.04 2.84 3.20
C ILE A 33 14.95 2.31 4.64
N ILE A 34 13.78 1.84 5.07
CA ILE A 34 13.56 1.26 6.41
C ILE A 34 14.51 0.07 6.64
N TRP A 35 14.57 -0.84 5.67
CA TRP A 35 15.42 -2.03 5.72
C TRP A 35 16.90 -1.64 5.89
N SER A 36 17.41 -0.73 5.07
CA SER A 36 18.80 -0.28 5.19
C SER A 36 19.06 0.46 6.51
N TYR A 37 18.15 1.32 6.93
CA TYR A 37 18.31 2.12 8.15
C TYR A 37 18.41 1.24 9.41
N PHE A 38 17.52 0.26 9.56
CA PHE A 38 17.53 -0.62 10.73
C PHE A 38 18.69 -1.61 10.69
N ASN A 39 19.05 -2.15 9.53
CA ASN A 39 20.23 -3.01 9.43
C ASN A 39 21.54 -2.23 9.70
N HIS A 40 21.61 -0.95 9.32
CA HIS A 40 22.72 -0.07 9.71
C HIS A 40 22.78 0.11 11.23
N LYS A 41 21.63 0.29 11.87
CA LYS A 41 21.55 0.53 13.32
C LYS A 41 21.82 -0.73 14.16
N ARG A 42 21.41 -1.91 13.67
CA ARG A 42 21.33 -3.14 14.49
C ARG A 42 22.21 -4.30 14.03
N GLU A 43 22.60 -4.35 12.75
CA GLU A 43 23.38 -5.46 12.20
C GLU A 43 24.81 -5.01 11.88
N ASN A 44 25.00 -4.29 10.77
CA ASN A 44 26.32 -3.88 10.32
C ASN A 44 26.31 -2.46 9.74
N LYS A 45 27.01 -1.54 10.41
CA LYS A 45 27.14 -0.15 9.96
C LYS A 45 27.91 -0.02 8.64
N ASP A 46 28.70 -1.03 8.29
CA ASP A 46 29.44 -1.06 7.06
C ASP A 46 28.58 -1.50 5.88
N ASP A 47 27.91 -2.64 5.96
CA ASP A 47 27.18 -3.19 4.81
C ASP A 47 25.92 -2.36 4.47
N TYR A 48 25.37 -1.64 5.45
CA TYR A 48 24.13 -0.87 5.33
C TYR A 48 24.34 0.61 5.63
N THR A 49 23.35 1.43 5.28
CA THR A 49 23.44 2.89 5.48
C THR A 49 22.18 3.51 6.08
N SER A 50 22.39 4.61 6.81
CA SER A 50 21.37 5.55 7.29
C SER A 50 21.24 6.80 6.40
N LYS A 51 22.04 6.90 5.32
CA LYS A 51 22.10 8.04 4.41
C LYS A 51 21.58 7.67 3.03
N PHE A 52 20.58 8.40 2.56
CA PHE A 52 19.85 8.11 1.34
C PHE A 52 19.77 9.33 0.43
N LEU A 53 19.88 9.10 -0.88
CA LEU A 53 19.61 10.08 -1.93
C LEU A 53 18.49 9.55 -2.82
N LEU A 54 17.31 10.13 -2.72
CA LEU A 54 16.18 9.87 -3.60
C LEU A 54 16.14 10.92 -4.71
N ILE A 55 16.29 10.45 -5.94
CA ILE A 55 16.32 11.27 -7.14
C ILE A 55 14.98 11.11 -7.85
N ALA A 56 14.19 12.20 -7.82
CA ALA A 56 13.18 12.40 -8.84
C ALA A 56 13.90 12.65 -10.17
N GLY A 57 13.47 12.02 -11.27
CA GLY A 57 14.02 12.31 -12.60
C GLY A 57 13.97 13.79 -13.00
N GLU A 58 14.14 14.11 -14.28
CA GLU A 58 14.19 15.51 -14.75
C GLU A 58 12.95 16.35 -14.40
N LYS A 59 11.82 15.67 -14.21
CA LYS A 59 10.50 16.26 -14.17
C LYS A 59 10.14 16.63 -12.73
N ASN A 60 9.97 17.93 -12.48
CA ASN A 60 9.56 18.46 -11.17
C ASN A 60 8.23 17.86 -10.65
N VAL A 61 7.36 17.28 -11.49
CA VAL A 61 6.12 16.65 -10.99
C VAL A 61 6.39 15.38 -10.17
N ILE A 62 7.39 14.59 -10.58
CA ILE A 62 7.80 13.39 -9.83
C ILE A 62 8.32 13.82 -8.46
N TYR A 63 9.11 14.88 -8.43
CA TYR A 63 9.58 15.51 -7.20
C TYR A 63 8.43 16.01 -6.31
N ASP A 64 7.45 16.72 -6.87
CA ASP A 64 6.30 17.22 -6.13
C ASP A 64 5.50 16.07 -5.49
N ARG A 65 5.37 14.93 -6.21
CA ARG A 65 4.73 13.70 -5.70
C ARG A 65 5.53 13.08 -4.55
N LEU A 66 6.82 12.81 -4.78
CA LEU A 66 7.68 12.22 -3.75
C LEU A 66 7.78 13.13 -2.53
N THR A 67 7.77 14.45 -2.74
CA THR A 67 7.73 15.44 -1.65
C THR A 67 6.46 15.29 -0.83
N ARG A 68 5.29 15.15 -1.46
CA ARG A 68 4.02 14.93 -0.72
C ARG A 68 4.08 13.68 0.17
N ASP A 69 4.72 12.63 -0.33
CA ASP A 69 4.73 11.32 0.33
C ASP A 69 5.81 11.29 1.43
N PHE A 70 7.04 11.75 1.16
CA PHE A 70 8.18 11.69 2.08
C PHE A 70 8.36 12.90 3.00
N LYS A 71 7.79 14.07 2.68
CA LYS A 71 8.00 15.29 3.48
C LYS A 71 7.62 15.05 4.94
N ASP A 72 8.46 15.58 5.83
CA ASP A 72 8.35 15.43 7.28
C ASP A 72 8.32 13.97 7.75
N GLY A 73 8.74 13.01 6.92
CA GLY A 73 8.67 11.58 7.23
C GLY A 73 7.25 11.01 7.18
N LYS A 74 6.31 11.68 6.51
CA LYS A 74 4.87 11.34 6.51
C LYS A 74 4.60 9.87 6.16
N ILE A 75 5.17 9.37 5.06
CA ILE A 75 5.01 7.96 4.64
C ILE A 75 5.43 6.95 5.71
N PHE A 76 6.42 7.27 6.54
CA PHE A 76 6.92 6.39 7.59
C PHE A 76 6.05 6.42 8.86
N ARG A 77 5.30 7.50 9.08
CA ARG A 77 4.41 7.67 10.24
C ARG A 77 2.98 7.21 9.96
N ASP A 78 2.46 7.55 8.78
CA ASP A 78 1.05 7.32 8.44
C ASP A 78 0.78 5.86 8.05
N LEU A 79 1.80 5.12 7.64
CA LEU A 79 1.70 3.73 7.23
C LEU A 79 2.35 2.81 8.27
N PRO A 80 1.78 1.63 8.55
CA PRO A 80 2.35 0.67 9.49
C PRO A 80 3.52 -0.11 8.87
N LEU A 81 4.52 0.60 8.35
CA LEU A 81 5.72 0.02 7.72
C LEU A 81 6.80 -0.31 8.77
N ILE A 82 6.77 0.39 9.91
CA ILE A 82 7.71 0.22 11.01
C ILE A 82 6.94 -0.41 12.18
N PRO A 83 7.42 -1.53 12.76
CA PRO A 83 6.83 -2.10 13.96
C PRO A 83 6.74 -1.04 15.07
N PRO A 84 5.62 -0.95 15.83
CA PRO A 84 5.44 0.07 16.87
C PRO A 84 6.63 0.17 17.84
N GLU A 85 7.22 -0.97 18.19
CA GLU A 85 8.39 -1.07 19.07
C GLU A 85 9.67 -0.43 18.51
N TRP A 86 9.76 -0.16 17.21
CA TRP A 86 10.95 0.43 16.56
C TRP A 86 10.71 1.89 16.14
N GLN A 87 9.53 2.44 16.39
CA GLN A 87 9.21 3.80 15.96
C GLN A 87 10.06 4.86 16.67
N GLU A 88 10.32 4.68 17.97
CA GLU A 88 11.21 5.57 18.74
C GLU A 88 12.65 5.54 18.22
N ASP A 89 13.04 4.42 17.64
CA ASP A 89 14.37 4.21 17.08
C ASP A 89 14.55 4.80 15.68
N PHE A 90 13.48 5.27 15.03
CA PHE A 90 13.48 5.75 13.65
C PHE A 90 13.45 7.28 13.59
N ASP A 91 14.64 7.88 13.58
CA ASP A 91 14.83 9.33 13.41
C ASP A 91 15.48 9.64 12.06
N LEU A 92 14.71 9.46 10.98
CA LEU A 92 15.15 9.77 9.62
C LEU A 92 14.68 11.18 9.23
N LYS A 93 15.62 12.11 9.07
CA LYS A 93 15.30 13.48 8.63
C LYS A 93 15.25 13.58 7.10
N VAL A 94 14.14 14.08 6.58
CA VAL A 94 13.97 14.31 5.13
C VAL A 94 14.35 15.74 4.78
N ILE A 95 15.33 15.89 3.88
CA ILE A 95 15.81 17.17 3.38
C ILE A 95 15.39 17.33 1.92
N LEU A 96 14.53 18.30 1.68
CA LEU A 96 14.05 18.67 0.35
C LEU A 96 15.05 19.59 -0.36
N LYS A 97 14.96 19.66 -1.69
CA LYS A 97 15.85 20.46 -2.54
C LYS A 97 15.80 21.96 -2.25
N GLU A 98 14.71 22.45 -1.66
CA GLU A 98 14.53 23.85 -1.25
C GLU A 98 15.13 24.17 0.14
N ASN A 99 15.45 23.15 0.93
CA ASN A 99 15.87 23.34 2.32
C ASN A 99 17.37 23.67 2.39
N PRO A 100 17.78 24.69 3.17
CA PRO A 100 19.19 24.96 3.37
C PRO A 100 19.83 23.83 4.20
N ILE A 101 21.00 23.37 3.78
CA ILE A 101 21.76 22.33 4.47
C ILE A 101 22.87 23.03 5.27
N HIS A 102 22.80 22.92 6.59
CA HIS A 102 23.79 23.47 7.52
C HIS A 102 24.55 22.37 8.27
N THR A 103 23.85 21.28 8.63
CA THR A 103 24.41 20.11 9.30
C THR A 103 23.75 18.87 8.72
N ILE A 104 24.55 17.83 8.48
CA ILE A 104 24.09 16.55 7.96
C ILE A 104 23.72 15.65 9.15
N PRO A 105 22.44 15.27 9.32
CA PRO A 105 22.02 14.34 10.38
C PRO A 105 22.62 12.95 10.20
N GLU A 106 22.63 12.14 11.28
CA GLU A 106 23.05 10.74 11.22
C GLU A 106 22.12 9.91 10.32
N GLY A 107 20.81 10.09 10.46
CA GLY A 107 19.78 9.54 9.58
C GLY A 107 19.23 10.60 8.64
N VAL A 108 19.51 10.50 7.34
CA VAL A 108 19.08 11.52 6.38
C VAL A 108 18.63 10.95 5.04
N LEU A 109 17.51 11.47 4.54
CA LEU A 109 17.03 11.26 3.18
C LEU A 109 17.04 12.59 2.43
N PHE A 110 17.93 12.71 1.45
CA PHE A 110 17.93 13.82 0.51
C PHE A 110 16.97 13.52 -0.62
N LEU A 111 15.99 14.40 -0.84
CA LEU A 111 15.09 14.33 -1.98
C LEU A 111 15.40 15.48 -2.94
N THR A 112 15.78 15.17 -4.17
CA THR A 112 16.14 16.18 -5.19
C THR A 112 15.76 15.76 -6.61
N ASN A 113 15.94 16.66 -7.58
CA ASN A 113 15.88 16.35 -9.00
C ASN A 113 17.28 16.15 -9.57
N ILE A 114 17.36 15.36 -10.63
CA ILE A 114 18.59 15.17 -11.41
C ILE A 114 19.23 16.50 -11.91
N GLN A 115 18.42 17.51 -12.24
CA GLN A 115 18.89 18.80 -12.76
C GLN A 115 19.76 19.59 -11.77
N GLN A 116 19.57 19.43 -10.46
CA GLN A 116 20.42 20.08 -9.45
C GLN A 116 21.83 19.48 -9.38
N LEU A 117 22.04 18.35 -10.03
CA LEU A 117 23.31 17.62 -10.00
C LEU A 117 24.11 17.82 -11.31
N GLU A 118 23.49 18.42 -12.34
CA GLU A 118 24.13 18.77 -13.62
C GLU A 118 24.90 20.10 -13.53
N GLN A 119 26.13 20.12 -14.05
CA GLN A 119 26.86 21.38 -14.26
C GLN A 119 26.29 22.10 -15.49
N ARG A 120 25.58 23.21 -15.28
CA ARG A 120 25.49 24.24 -16.32
C ARG A 120 26.51 25.31 -16.02
N GLN A 121 27.61 25.33 -16.78
CA GLN A 121 28.38 26.57 -16.94
C GLN A 121 27.45 27.55 -17.64
N SER A 122 27.10 28.65 -16.97
CA SER A 122 26.38 29.73 -17.63
C SER A 122 27.33 30.38 -18.63
N LYS A 123 26.86 30.71 -19.84
CA LYS A 123 27.63 31.54 -20.79
C LYS A 123 28.10 32.87 -20.18
N LYS A 124 27.45 33.30 -19.09
CA LYS A 124 27.82 34.48 -18.32
C LYS A 124 29.12 34.26 -17.54
N LYS A 125 29.30 33.10 -16.90
CA LYS A 125 30.54 32.71 -16.21
C LYS A 125 31.72 32.50 -17.16
N GLU A 126 31.51 31.94 -18.34
CA GLU A 126 32.59 31.84 -19.35
C GLU A 126 33.05 33.22 -19.84
N VAL A 127 32.12 34.17 -20.01
CA VAL A 127 32.46 35.54 -20.42
C VAL A 127 33.12 36.32 -19.26
N GLU A 128 32.65 36.13 -18.03
CA GLU A 128 33.28 36.72 -16.82
C GLU A 128 34.68 36.16 -16.59
N GLU A 129 34.89 34.83 -16.63
CA GLU A 129 36.22 34.20 -16.51
C GLU A 129 37.17 34.61 -17.66
N TYR A 130 36.64 34.84 -18.86
CA TYR A 130 37.43 35.34 -19.99
C TYR A 130 37.83 36.80 -19.83
N VAL A 131 36.94 37.65 -19.29
CA VAL A 131 37.22 39.07 -19.01
C VAL A 131 38.20 39.21 -17.84
N ASP A 132 38.05 38.40 -16.78
CA ASP A 132 38.93 38.43 -15.60
C ASP A 132 40.35 37.95 -15.93
N LYS A 133 40.50 36.94 -16.81
CA LYS A 133 41.82 36.51 -17.32
C LYS A 133 42.52 37.54 -18.18
N VAL A 134 41.78 38.42 -18.86
CA VAL A 134 42.34 39.43 -19.76
C VAL A 134 42.66 40.74 -19.02
N MET A 135 42.02 41.01 -17.88
CA MET A 135 42.10 42.31 -17.18
C MET A 135 42.83 42.29 -15.82
N GLU A 136 43.38 41.16 -15.36
CA GLU A 136 44.12 41.02 -14.08
C GLU A 136 43.42 41.71 -12.87
N LEU A 137 42.09 41.66 -12.81
CA LEU A 137 41.34 42.21 -11.68
C LEU A 137 41.30 41.19 -10.53
N PRO A 138 41.39 41.63 -9.26
CA PRO A 138 41.28 40.72 -8.12
C PRO A 138 39.85 40.15 -8.03
N GLU A 139 39.74 38.83 -7.89
CA GLU A 139 38.46 38.12 -7.75
C GLU A 139 37.71 38.60 -6.49
N VAL A 140 36.75 39.50 -6.67
CA VAL A 140 35.78 39.85 -5.62
C VAL A 140 34.51 39.04 -5.86
N TYR A 141 34.44 37.86 -5.23
CA TYR A 141 33.21 37.08 -5.19
C TYR A 141 32.14 37.84 -4.40
N ASN A 142 31.09 38.30 -5.08
CA ASN A 142 29.87 38.76 -4.40
C ASN A 142 29.24 37.57 -3.66
N VAL A 143 29.23 37.65 -2.33
CA VAL A 143 28.70 36.63 -1.40
C VAL A 143 27.21 36.31 -1.65
N SER A 144 26.48 37.18 -2.35
CA SER A 144 25.09 36.98 -2.73
C SER A 144 24.85 36.06 -3.93
N ASP A 145 25.84 35.85 -4.81
CA ASP A 145 25.72 34.94 -5.97
C ASP A 145 26.08 33.48 -5.63
N ILE A 146 26.52 33.24 -4.39
CA ILE A 146 26.81 31.91 -3.82
C ILE A 146 25.52 31.24 -3.29
N PHE A 147 24.42 31.99 -3.18
CA PHE A 147 23.12 31.49 -2.74
C PHE A 147 22.20 31.20 -3.93
N GLN A 148 22.33 30.01 -4.52
CA GLN A 148 21.25 29.17 -5.07
C GLN A 148 21.82 28.23 -6.16
N GLU A 149 21.42 26.96 -6.10
CA GLU A 149 21.52 25.88 -7.12
C GLU A 149 22.48 24.69 -6.87
N ASN A 150 23.67 24.80 -6.24
CA ASN A 150 24.67 23.69 -6.23
C ASN A 150 25.02 23.00 -4.88
N ARG A 151 24.37 23.35 -3.75
CA ARG A 151 24.78 22.85 -2.41
C ARG A 151 24.71 21.34 -2.21
N ILE A 152 23.77 20.64 -2.86
CA ILE A 152 23.59 19.20 -2.59
C ILE A 152 24.80 18.38 -3.07
N LYS A 153 25.46 18.78 -4.15
CA LYS A 153 26.64 18.06 -4.68
C LYS A 153 27.83 18.15 -3.73
N GLU A 154 28.07 19.31 -3.14
CA GLU A 154 29.11 19.53 -2.12
C GLU A 154 28.81 18.73 -0.85
N VAL A 155 27.55 18.72 -0.41
CA VAL A 155 27.11 17.91 0.72
C VAL A 155 27.31 16.41 0.44
N LEU A 156 26.96 15.94 -0.76
CA LEU A 156 27.13 14.55 -1.16
C LEU A 156 28.60 14.12 -1.19
N THR A 157 29.55 15.02 -1.48
CA THR A 157 30.99 14.69 -1.39
C THR A 157 31.47 14.43 0.03
N SER A 158 30.70 14.80 1.05
CA SER A 158 31.00 14.54 2.47
C SER A 158 30.19 13.37 3.04
N CYS A 159 29.37 12.69 2.22
CA CYS A 159 28.49 11.61 2.63
C CYS A 159 28.99 10.26 2.12
N SER A 160 29.94 9.64 2.83
CA SER A 160 30.34 8.25 2.56
C SER A 160 29.23 7.25 2.89
N ASN A 161 29.27 6.09 2.21
CA ASN A 161 28.32 4.99 2.34
C ASN A 161 26.87 5.38 2.01
N ILE A 162 26.62 6.16 0.95
CA ILE A 162 25.26 6.62 0.61
C ILE A 162 24.53 5.64 -0.32
N MET A 163 23.24 5.40 -0.08
CA MET A 163 22.37 4.64 -0.98
C MET A 163 21.59 5.57 -1.90
N ILE A 164 21.52 5.25 -3.20
CA ILE A 164 20.85 6.05 -4.21
C ILE A 164 19.58 5.33 -4.67
N LEU A 165 18.44 6.02 -4.62
CA LEU A 165 17.17 5.53 -5.15
C LEU A 165 16.74 6.44 -6.29
N LYS A 166 16.36 5.87 -7.44
CA LYS A 166 15.94 6.62 -8.62
C LYS A 166 14.53 6.23 -9.04
N ASP A 167 13.64 7.21 -9.13
CA ASP A 167 12.27 7.01 -9.61
C ASP A 167 12.16 7.41 -11.08
N GLU A 168 11.48 6.57 -11.87
CA GLU A 168 11.42 6.62 -13.34
C GLU A 168 12.82 6.63 -14.00
N ALA A 169 13.66 5.68 -13.60
CA ALA A 169 15.07 5.58 -14.02
C ALA A 169 15.28 5.57 -15.56
N HIS A 170 14.28 5.15 -16.34
CA HIS A 170 14.32 5.18 -17.80
C HIS A 170 14.44 6.60 -18.39
N HIS A 171 13.97 7.63 -17.69
CA HIS A 171 14.15 9.03 -18.09
C HIS A 171 15.55 9.56 -17.76
N ILE A 172 16.24 8.94 -16.82
CA ILE A 172 17.60 9.32 -16.42
C ILE A 172 18.62 8.69 -17.38
N TYR A 173 18.24 7.62 -18.07
CA TYR A 173 19.10 6.88 -18.99
C TYR A 173 19.43 7.62 -20.29
N SER A 174 18.58 8.52 -20.78
CA SER A 174 18.96 9.39 -21.92
C SER A 174 20.15 10.31 -21.60
N PHE A 175 20.43 10.52 -20.30
CA PHE A 175 21.57 11.27 -19.77
C PHE A 175 22.67 10.37 -19.21
N GLU A 176 22.58 9.05 -19.41
CA GLU A 176 23.38 8.04 -18.71
C GLU A 176 24.89 8.32 -18.81
N LYS A 177 25.39 8.79 -19.97
CA LYS A 177 26.82 9.12 -20.11
C LYS A 177 27.26 10.28 -19.22
N ALA A 178 26.44 11.31 -19.04
CA ALA A 178 26.77 12.45 -18.19
C ALA A 178 26.53 12.11 -16.72
N TRP A 179 25.41 11.45 -16.42
CA TRP A 179 25.00 11.11 -15.07
C TRP A 179 25.85 10.01 -14.44
N LYS A 180 26.07 8.89 -15.15
CA LYS A 180 26.94 7.80 -14.68
C LYS A 180 28.36 8.32 -14.47
N LYS A 181 28.85 9.27 -15.29
CA LYS A 181 30.15 9.94 -15.02
C LYS A 181 30.16 10.74 -13.73
N ILE A 182 29.08 11.46 -13.40
CA ILE A 182 28.97 12.22 -12.14
C ILE A 182 28.99 11.25 -10.95
N LEU A 183 28.20 10.17 -10.99
CA LEU A 183 28.15 9.18 -9.92
C LEU A 183 29.47 8.42 -9.75
N LEU A 184 30.12 8.04 -10.86
CA LEU A 184 31.45 7.43 -10.82
C LEU A 184 32.50 8.39 -10.24
N GLY A 185 32.43 9.68 -10.58
CA GLY A 185 33.28 10.71 -9.97
C GLY A 185 33.03 10.88 -8.47
N LEU A 186 31.76 10.93 -8.06
CA LEU A 186 31.37 10.98 -6.65
C LEU A 186 31.89 9.74 -5.90
N ASN A 187 31.68 8.55 -6.45
CA ASN A 187 32.12 7.29 -5.86
C ASN A 187 33.64 7.27 -5.65
N LYS A 188 34.42 7.64 -6.68
CA LYS A 188 35.88 7.71 -6.58
C LYS A 188 36.36 8.69 -5.51
N ASN A 189 35.74 9.86 -5.42
CA ASN A 189 36.08 10.86 -4.40
C ASN A 189 35.73 10.38 -2.98
N LEU A 190 34.57 9.73 -2.81
CA LEU A 190 34.16 9.19 -1.52
C LEU A 190 35.08 8.04 -1.07
N VAL A 191 35.43 7.13 -1.98
CA VAL A 191 36.39 6.05 -1.70
C VAL A 191 37.76 6.60 -1.34
N SER A 192 38.26 7.62 -2.05
CA SER A 192 39.59 8.17 -1.76
C SER A 192 39.66 8.94 -0.44
N GLN A 193 38.59 9.65 -0.05
CA GLN A 193 38.57 10.45 1.17
C GLN A 193 38.20 9.65 2.42
N TYR A 194 37.25 8.70 2.31
CA TYR A 194 36.65 8.02 3.47
C TYR A 194 36.81 6.50 3.44
N GLY A 195 37.52 5.95 2.44
CA GLY A 195 37.68 4.50 2.24
C GLY A 195 36.44 3.79 1.71
N LYS A 196 35.29 4.49 1.61
CA LYS A 196 34.00 3.91 1.22
C LYS A 196 33.17 4.84 0.37
N GLY A 197 32.65 4.31 -0.72
CA GLY A 197 31.92 5.03 -1.75
C GLY A 197 30.39 5.01 -1.59
N ILE A 198 29.71 4.87 -2.73
CA ILE A 198 28.28 4.61 -2.82
C ILE A 198 28.01 3.18 -2.32
N ASN A 199 26.99 3.01 -1.48
CA ASN A 199 26.59 1.72 -0.93
C ASN A 199 25.93 0.84 -2.01
N MET A 200 24.85 1.34 -2.62
CA MET A 200 24.18 0.73 -3.77
C MET A 200 23.26 1.73 -4.49
N GLU A 201 22.85 1.38 -5.70
CA GLU A 201 21.91 2.12 -6.53
C GLU A 201 20.68 1.27 -6.89
N LEU A 202 19.50 1.80 -6.59
CA LEU A 202 18.20 1.17 -6.81
C LEU A 202 17.39 1.96 -7.84
N ASP A 203 17.21 1.39 -9.03
CA ASP A 203 16.47 1.97 -10.14
C ASP A 203 15.02 1.46 -10.16
N PHE A 204 14.04 2.35 -10.03
CA PHE A 204 12.62 2.02 -10.09
C PHE A 204 12.02 2.54 -11.39
N SER A 205 11.38 1.67 -12.18
CA SER A 205 10.75 2.07 -13.44
C SER A 205 9.65 1.10 -13.85
N ALA A 206 8.57 1.60 -14.46
CA ALA A 206 7.61 0.72 -15.11
C ALA A 206 8.11 0.21 -16.47
N THR A 207 9.00 0.97 -17.10
CA THR A 207 9.50 0.71 -18.45
C THR A 207 11.03 0.86 -18.45
N PRO A 208 11.80 -0.03 -17.80
CA PRO A 208 13.26 0.03 -17.77
C PRO A 208 13.85 -0.43 -19.11
N LYS A 209 13.52 0.32 -20.17
CA LYS A 209 14.01 0.14 -21.54
C LYS A 209 15.00 1.27 -21.85
N THR A 210 16.10 0.96 -22.53
CA THR A 210 17.08 1.92 -23.06
C THR A 210 16.50 2.67 -24.26
N GLU A 211 17.22 3.67 -24.79
CA GLU A 211 16.82 4.39 -26.02
C GLU A 211 16.68 3.47 -27.24
N THR A 212 17.41 2.34 -27.25
CA THR A 212 17.33 1.32 -28.30
C THR A 212 16.15 0.35 -28.10
N GLY A 213 15.42 0.48 -27.00
CA GLY A 213 14.27 -0.37 -26.64
C GLY A 213 14.66 -1.67 -25.91
N ALA A 214 15.94 -1.92 -25.65
CA ALA A 214 16.40 -3.09 -24.89
C ALA A 214 16.14 -2.89 -23.38
N LEU A 215 15.83 -3.97 -22.66
CA LEU A 215 15.67 -3.91 -21.20
C LEU A 215 17.02 -3.67 -20.49
N PHE A 216 16.97 -3.04 -19.32
CA PHE A 216 18.16 -2.90 -18.46
C PHE A 216 18.71 -4.28 -18.08
N PRO A 217 20.03 -4.52 -18.22
CA PRO A 217 20.62 -5.82 -17.92
C PRO A 217 20.72 -6.14 -16.42
N TRP A 218 20.58 -5.15 -15.54
CA TRP A 218 20.60 -5.30 -14.07
C TRP A 218 19.20 -5.37 -13.42
N ILE A 219 18.16 -5.72 -14.19
CA ILE A 219 16.83 -5.96 -13.62
C ILE A 219 16.90 -7.22 -12.74
N ILE A 220 16.61 -7.05 -11.45
CA ILE A 220 16.56 -8.15 -10.48
C ILE A 220 15.13 -8.53 -10.10
N VAL A 221 14.17 -7.64 -10.38
CA VAL A 221 12.75 -7.87 -10.13
C VAL A 221 11.97 -7.41 -11.34
N ASP A 222 11.12 -8.30 -11.88
CA ASP A 222 10.10 -7.98 -12.86
C ASP A 222 8.73 -8.20 -12.26
N PHE A 223 8.08 -7.09 -11.86
CA PHE A 223 6.69 -7.05 -11.41
C PHE A 223 5.82 -6.44 -12.52
N SER A 224 5.24 -7.33 -13.32
CA SER A 224 4.50 -7.04 -14.54
C SER A 224 3.12 -6.41 -14.28
N LEU A 225 2.51 -5.82 -15.31
CA LEU A 225 1.12 -5.35 -15.23
C LEU A 225 0.16 -6.52 -15.02
N LYS A 226 0.49 -7.69 -15.57
CA LYS A 226 -0.25 -8.94 -15.35
C LYS A 226 -0.38 -9.26 -13.88
N GLU A 227 0.74 -9.36 -13.17
CA GLU A 227 0.76 -9.67 -11.73
C GLU A 227 0.02 -8.61 -10.93
N ALA A 228 0.18 -7.32 -11.29
CA ALA A 228 -0.55 -6.24 -10.64
C ALA A 228 -2.07 -6.37 -10.78
N ILE A 229 -2.57 -6.85 -11.93
CA ILE A 229 -3.99 -7.11 -12.19
C ILE A 229 -4.45 -8.38 -11.44
N GLU A 230 -3.70 -9.48 -11.54
CA GLU A 230 -4.01 -10.76 -10.89
C GLU A 230 -4.04 -10.62 -9.36
N MET A 231 -3.15 -9.81 -8.79
CA MET A 231 -3.11 -9.48 -7.35
C MET A 231 -4.09 -8.36 -6.95
N ASN A 232 -4.91 -7.85 -7.87
CA ASN A 232 -5.90 -6.78 -7.62
C ASN A 232 -5.32 -5.49 -7.01
N ILE A 233 -4.08 -5.14 -7.37
CA ILE A 233 -3.40 -3.94 -6.89
C ILE A 233 -3.83 -2.72 -7.72
N VAL A 234 -4.14 -2.94 -9.00
CA VAL A 234 -4.57 -1.91 -9.96
C VAL A 234 -5.99 -2.17 -10.45
N LYS A 235 -6.57 -1.17 -11.14
CA LYS A 235 -7.82 -1.32 -11.87
C LYS A 235 -7.64 -2.31 -13.01
N LEU A 236 -8.73 -2.99 -13.37
CA LEU A 236 -8.78 -3.84 -14.55
C LEU A 236 -9.06 -2.98 -15.79
N PRO A 237 -8.13 -2.85 -16.76
CA PRO A 237 -8.40 -2.17 -18.01
C PRO A 237 -9.32 -3.00 -18.92
N LEU A 238 -10.24 -2.31 -19.61
CA LEU A 238 -11.22 -2.91 -20.53
C LEU A 238 -11.17 -2.21 -21.90
N LYS A 239 -11.32 -3.00 -22.98
CA LYS A 239 -11.37 -2.52 -24.37
C LYS A 239 -12.81 -2.18 -24.78
N GLY A 240 -13.09 -0.92 -25.05
CA GLY A 240 -14.42 -0.44 -25.44
C GLY A 240 -14.63 -0.48 -26.94
N LEU A 241 -15.48 -1.40 -27.40
CA LEU A 241 -15.79 -1.56 -28.82
C LEU A 241 -17.05 -0.80 -29.19
N VAL A 242 -16.92 0.27 -29.99
CA VAL A 242 -18.06 1.04 -30.51
C VAL A 242 -18.58 0.36 -31.78
N LYS A 243 -19.68 -0.39 -31.65
CA LYS A 243 -20.29 -1.12 -32.78
C LYS A 243 -20.69 -0.19 -33.92
N GLY A 244 -20.28 -0.54 -35.15
CA GLY A 244 -20.63 0.21 -36.37
C GLY A 244 -19.96 1.58 -36.49
N ALA A 245 -18.96 1.88 -35.66
CA ALA A 245 -18.16 3.09 -35.80
C ALA A 245 -17.04 2.88 -36.82
N GLU A 246 -17.00 3.76 -37.82
CA GLU A 246 -15.89 3.86 -38.76
C GLU A 246 -15.32 5.28 -38.71
N GLU A 247 -14.05 5.43 -39.05
CA GLU A 247 -13.43 6.74 -39.18
C GLU A 247 -14.04 7.48 -40.37
N ILE A 248 -14.65 8.62 -40.10
CA ILE A 248 -15.22 9.46 -41.16
C ILE A 248 -14.08 10.24 -41.81
N ALA A 249 -13.99 10.20 -43.14
CA ALA A 249 -13.03 10.98 -43.90
C ALA A 249 -13.33 12.50 -43.76
N SER A 250 -12.70 13.13 -42.77
CA SER A 250 -12.78 14.58 -42.52
C SER A 250 -11.42 15.13 -42.07
N ASN A 251 -11.20 16.41 -42.39
CA ASN A 251 -10.04 17.17 -41.93
C ASN A 251 -10.17 17.64 -40.47
N LYS A 252 -11.38 17.58 -39.88
CA LYS A 252 -11.62 17.92 -38.47
C LYS A 252 -11.59 16.67 -37.60
N ALA A 253 -10.84 16.70 -36.51
CA ALA A 253 -10.69 15.56 -35.60
C ALA A 253 -12.01 15.17 -34.94
N VAL A 254 -12.82 16.17 -34.57
CA VAL A 254 -14.13 15.96 -33.93
C VAL A 254 -15.09 15.19 -34.84
N GLU A 255 -15.09 15.49 -36.15
CA GLU A 255 -15.96 14.81 -37.11
C GLU A 255 -15.45 13.38 -37.38
N ARG A 256 -14.13 13.23 -37.56
CA ARG A 256 -13.48 11.93 -37.78
C ARG A 256 -13.75 10.95 -36.64
N TYR A 257 -13.61 11.41 -35.40
CA TYR A 257 -13.69 10.57 -34.21
C TYR A 257 -15.00 10.69 -33.42
N LYS A 258 -16.04 11.28 -34.02
CA LYS A 258 -17.28 11.63 -33.34
C LYS A 258 -17.91 10.46 -32.57
N ALA A 259 -17.95 9.28 -33.18
CA ALA A 259 -18.55 8.10 -32.58
C ALA A 259 -17.90 7.70 -31.25
N TRP A 260 -16.57 7.73 -31.16
CA TRP A 260 -15.82 7.40 -29.95
C TRP A 260 -15.90 8.52 -28.89
N ILE A 261 -15.88 9.78 -29.32
CA ILE A 261 -16.06 10.94 -28.43
C ILE A 261 -17.44 10.86 -27.75
N ASP A 262 -18.49 10.67 -28.53
CA ASP A 262 -19.86 10.58 -28.02
C ASP A 262 -20.06 9.35 -27.12
N ALA A 263 -19.45 8.21 -27.46
CA ALA A 263 -19.45 7.02 -26.62
C ALA A 263 -18.78 7.27 -25.27
N GLY A 264 -17.60 7.90 -25.25
CA GLY A 264 -16.89 8.25 -24.02
C GLY A 264 -17.65 9.22 -23.13
N ILE A 265 -18.29 10.24 -23.70
CA ILE A 265 -19.11 11.21 -22.95
C ILE A 265 -20.35 10.54 -22.36
N ARG A 266 -21.04 9.70 -23.15
CA ARG A 266 -22.19 8.92 -22.68
C ARG A 266 -21.79 8.06 -21.49
N ARG A 267 -20.66 7.36 -21.62
CA ARG A 267 -20.18 6.46 -20.57
C ARG A 267 -19.76 7.20 -19.30
N TRP A 268 -19.10 8.35 -19.44
CA TRP A 268 -18.81 9.23 -18.31
C TRP A 268 -20.07 9.71 -17.58
N ARG A 269 -21.16 10.03 -18.30
CA ARG A 269 -22.45 10.41 -17.66
C ARG A 269 -23.02 9.27 -16.82
N GLU A 270 -22.90 8.03 -17.28
CA GLU A 270 -23.33 6.86 -16.50
C GLU A 270 -22.52 6.71 -15.21
N TYR A 271 -21.18 6.81 -15.29
CA TYR A 271 -20.33 6.82 -14.11
C TYR A 271 -20.70 7.96 -13.16
N LYS A 272 -20.96 9.16 -13.69
CA LYS A 272 -21.32 10.33 -12.87
C LYS A 272 -22.62 10.10 -12.10
N LYS A 273 -23.61 9.45 -12.73
CA LYS A 273 -24.87 9.09 -12.08
C LYS A 273 -24.63 8.03 -10.99
N ALA A 274 -23.87 6.98 -11.31
CA ALA A 274 -23.67 5.85 -10.41
C ALA A 274 -22.77 6.17 -9.21
N LEU A 275 -21.78 7.06 -9.37
CA LEU A 275 -20.86 7.47 -8.31
C LEU A 275 -21.40 8.59 -7.41
N LYS A 276 -22.54 9.20 -7.77
CA LYS A 276 -23.17 10.29 -6.99
C LYS A 276 -23.39 9.92 -5.52
N PRO A 277 -23.93 8.74 -5.14
CA PRO A 277 -24.13 8.37 -3.75
C PRO A 277 -22.82 8.21 -2.97
N LEU A 278 -21.71 7.94 -3.65
CA LEU A 278 -20.39 7.72 -3.04
C LEU A 278 -19.61 9.03 -2.82
N SER A 279 -20.17 10.18 -3.20
CA SER A 279 -19.49 11.49 -3.23
C SER A 279 -18.19 11.45 -4.04
N LYS A 280 -18.11 10.59 -5.07
CA LYS A 280 -16.98 10.51 -5.99
C LYS A 280 -17.32 11.16 -7.33
N LYS A 281 -16.35 11.84 -7.94
CA LYS A 281 -16.51 12.49 -9.25
C LYS A 281 -15.65 11.79 -10.29
N PRO A 282 -16.23 11.10 -11.28
CA PRO A 282 -15.46 10.48 -12.34
C PRO A 282 -14.91 11.53 -13.30
N VAL A 283 -13.75 11.21 -13.88
CA VAL A 283 -13.02 12.04 -14.82
C VAL A 283 -12.94 11.33 -16.16
N LEU A 284 -13.31 12.07 -17.22
CA LEU A 284 -13.15 11.64 -18.61
C LEU A 284 -11.82 12.18 -19.17
N PHE A 285 -11.01 11.31 -19.74
CA PHE A 285 -9.71 11.69 -20.29
C PHE A 285 -9.69 11.50 -21.80
N PHE A 286 -9.45 12.55 -22.57
CA PHE A 286 -9.23 12.50 -24.01
C PHE A 286 -7.74 12.57 -24.32
N GLN A 287 -7.27 11.59 -25.08
CA GLN A 287 -5.90 11.55 -25.57
C GLN A 287 -5.87 11.80 -27.07
N CYS A 288 -5.25 12.91 -27.47
CA CYS A 288 -5.22 13.41 -28.83
C CYS A 288 -3.82 13.23 -29.48
N PRO A 289 -3.74 13.16 -30.82
CA PRO A 289 -2.48 13.14 -31.57
C PRO A 289 -1.67 14.43 -31.51
N GLU A 290 -2.32 15.57 -31.72
CA GLU A 290 -1.65 16.85 -31.97
C GLU A 290 -2.37 18.01 -31.29
N ASN A 291 -1.66 19.12 -31.05
CA ASN A 291 -2.20 20.29 -30.31
C ASN A 291 -3.43 20.86 -31.00
N LYS A 292 -3.40 20.90 -32.34
CA LYS A 292 -4.53 21.38 -33.13
C LYS A 292 -5.77 20.49 -32.94
N GLU A 293 -5.62 19.18 -32.96
CA GLU A 293 -6.75 18.26 -32.74
C GLU A 293 -7.26 18.32 -31.29
N ALA A 294 -6.37 18.52 -30.32
CA ALA A 294 -6.76 18.75 -28.93
C ALA A 294 -7.54 20.06 -28.74
N ASP A 295 -7.17 21.14 -29.45
CA ASP A 295 -7.93 22.39 -29.46
C ASP A 295 -9.34 22.17 -30.01
N GLU A 296 -9.46 21.50 -31.16
CA GLU A 296 -10.76 21.20 -31.79
C GLU A 296 -11.66 20.36 -30.86
N ILE A 297 -11.10 19.32 -30.24
CA ILE A 297 -11.84 18.46 -29.30
C ILE A 297 -12.21 19.24 -28.03
N PHE A 298 -11.32 20.06 -27.51
CA PHE A 298 -11.60 20.90 -26.34
C PHE A 298 -12.76 21.86 -26.60
N GLU A 299 -12.76 22.56 -27.74
CA GLU A 299 -13.85 23.46 -28.12
C GLU A 299 -15.18 22.72 -28.21
N TYR A 300 -15.19 21.55 -28.86
CA TYR A 300 -16.39 20.73 -28.96
C TYR A 300 -16.89 20.26 -27.59
N VAL A 301 -16.03 19.64 -26.78
CA VAL A 301 -16.40 19.09 -25.46
C VAL A 301 -16.83 20.23 -24.52
N ASN A 302 -16.20 21.39 -24.59
CA ASN A 302 -16.55 22.57 -23.79
C ASN A 302 -17.84 23.27 -24.28
N SER A 303 -18.33 22.97 -25.48
CA SER A 303 -19.65 23.43 -25.96
C SER A 303 -20.81 22.65 -25.35
N ILE A 304 -20.56 21.43 -24.84
CA ILE A 304 -21.59 20.54 -24.30
C ILE A 304 -22.06 21.07 -22.93
N PRO A 305 -23.38 21.26 -22.71
CA PRO A 305 -23.90 21.89 -21.49
C PRO A 305 -23.37 21.30 -20.17
N ASP A 306 -23.21 19.97 -20.09
CA ASP A 306 -22.78 19.29 -18.87
C ASP A 306 -21.30 19.49 -18.53
N LEU A 307 -20.48 19.75 -19.55
CA LEU A 307 -19.02 19.83 -19.51
C LEU A 307 -18.49 21.26 -19.67
N LYS A 308 -19.33 22.19 -20.14
CA LYS A 308 -18.98 23.60 -20.30
C LYS A 308 -18.38 24.19 -19.03
N GLY A 309 -17.17 24.73 -19.15
CA GLY A 309 -16.39 25.31 -18.05
C GLY A 309 -15.83 24.30 -17.06
N LYS A 310 -15.81 23.00 -17.41
CA LYS A 310 -15.30 21.88 -16.58
C LYS A 310 -14.27 21.02 -17.31
N VAL A 311 -13.70 21.54 -18.39
CA VAL A 311 -12.71 20.84 -19.21
C VAL A 311 -11.35 21.51 -19.04
N LEU A 312 -10.30 20.73 -18.78
CA LEU A 312 -8.92 21.20 -18.79
C LEU A 312 -8.26 20.80 -20.11
N LEU A 313 -7.66 21.77 -20.81
CA LEU A 313 -6.81 21.54 -21.96
C LEU A 313 -5.33 21.57 -21.54
N ILE A 314 -4.55 20.60 -22.00
CA ILE A 314 -3.11 20.51 -21.72
C ILE A 314 -2.36 20.35 -23.04
N HIS A 315 -1.60 21.39 -23.43
CA HIS A 315 -0.74 21.38 -24.60
C HIS A 315 0.67 20.92 -24.32
N THR A 316 1.35 20.51 -25.39
CA THR A 316 2.71 19.99 -25.32
C THR A 316 3.63 20.73 -26.26
N ASP A 317 4.91 20.80 -25.94
CA ASP A 317 5.96 21.40 -26.78
C ASP A 317 6.54 20.40 -27.78
N SER A 318 7.50 20.84 -28.60
CA SER A 318 8.18 20.02 -29.62
C SER A 318 9.02 18.88 -29.04
N THR A 319 9.35 18.92 -27.75
CA THR A 319 10.04 17.83 -27.04
C THR A 319 9.06 16.78 -26.55
N GLY A 320 7.75 17.09 -26.55
CA GLY A 320 6.74 16.27 -25.91
C GLY A 320 6.82 16.44 -24.39
N ASN A 321 6.85 17.68 -23.92
CA ASN A 321 6.63 18.07 -22.52
C ASN A 321 5.47 19.07 -22.42
N ILE A 322 4.83 19.18 -21.26
CA ILE A 322 3.72 20.14 -21.06
C ILE A 322 4.23 21.58 -21.24
N GLN A 323 3.52 22.42 -22.00
CA GLN A 323 3.92 23.82 -22.20
C GLN A 323 3.94 24.59 -20.88
N LYS A 324 4.97 25.43 -20.67
CA LYS A 324 5.20 26.19 -19.41
C LYS A 324 3.97 26.96 -18.90
N LYS A 325 3.11 27.45 -19.80
CA LYS A 325 1.86 28.14 -19.47
C LYS A 325 0.84 27.24 -18.74
N ASP A 326 0.80 25.95 -19.08
CA ASP A 326 -0.20 24.99 -18.59
C ASP A 326 0.34 24.11 -17.44
N ILE A 327 1.66 24.08 -17.23
CA ILE A 327 2.29 23.23 -16.19
C ILE A 327 1.70 23.50 -14.80
N LYS A 328 1.57 24.77 -14.40
CA LYS A 328 1.14 25.12 -13.04
C LYS A 328 -0.30 24.67 -12.77
N SER A 329 -1.21 24.93 -13.70
CA SER A 329 -2.62 24.54 -13.58
C SER A 329 -2.78 23.01 -13.67
N ALA A 330 -2.12 22.36 -14.62
CA ALA A 330 -2.16 20.91 -14.80
C ALA A 330 -1.66 20.15 -13.57
N ARG A 331 -0.57 20.59 -12.93
CA ARG A 331 -0.07 19.99 -11.68
C ARG A 331 -1.01 20.16 -10.51
N ARG A 332 -1.56 21.38 -10.36
CA ARG A 332 -2.49 21.69 -9.26
C ARG A 332 -3.77 20.88 -9.38
N VAL A 333 -4.27 20.72 -10.60
CA VAL A 333 -5.39 19.82 -10.92
C VAL A 333 -5.03 18.38 -10.61
N ALA A 334 -3.92 17.84 -11.12
CA ALA A 334 -3.49 16.46 -10.85
C ALA A 334 -3.47 16.13 -9.35
N LYS A 335 -3.10 17.11 -8.52
CA LYS A 335 -3.00 16.97 -7.07
C LYS A 335 -4.37 16.95 -6.37
N LEU A 336 -5.37 17.65 -6.90
CA LEU A 336 -6.66 17.89 -6.23
C LEU A 336 -7.85 17.24 -6.93
N ILE A 337 -7.67 16.66 -8.11
CA ILE A 337 -8.75 16.07 -8.92
C ILE A 337 -9.44 14.87 -8.25
N ASP A 338 -8.72 14.17 -7.37
CA ASP A 338 -9.31 13.12 -6.53
C ASP A 338 -10.12 13.67 -5.34
N GLU A 339 -9.93 14.96 -5.02
CA GLU A 339 -10.50 15.68 -3.87
C GLU A 339 -11.25 16.94 -4.34
N PRO A 340 -12.40 16.80 -5.01
CA PRO A 340 -13.09 17.91 -5.66
C PRO A 340 -13.56 19.02 -4.71
N GLU A 341 -13.72 18.73 -3.42
CA GLU A 341 -13.99 19.72 -2.38
C GLU A 341 -12.82 20.70 -2.22
N LYS A 342 -11.58 20.20 -2.29
CA LYS A 342 -10.37 21.03 -2.21
C LYS A 342 -10.18 21.87 -3.47
N ILE A 343 -10.66 21.42 -4.64
CA ILE A 343 -10.67 22.24 -5.85
C ILE A 343 -11.55 23.48 -5.66
N ALA A 344 -12.73 23.34 -5.04
CA ALA A 344 -13.62 24.46 -4.79
C ALA A 344 -13.03 25.48 -3.79
N GLN A 345 -12.23 24.99 -2.83
CA GLN A 345 -11.54 25.83 -1.84
C GLN A 345 -10.29 26.54 -2.42
N ASP A 346 -9.76 26.04 -3.54
CA ASP A 346 -8.57 26.57 -4.16
C ASP A 346 -8.87 27.85 -4.95
N LYS A 347 -8.33 29.00 -4.53
CA LYS A 347 -8.63 30.30 -5.14
C LYS A 347 -8.38 30.38 -6.65
N GLU A 348 -7.36 29.70 -7.16
CA GLU A 348 -7.00 29.74 -8.58
C GLU A 348 -7.83 28.75 -9.39
N LEU A 349 -7.94 27.51 -8.91
CA LEU A 349 -8.75 26.51 -9.62
C LEU A 349 -10.24 26.82 -9.56
N ASN A 350 -10.74 27.39 -8.48
CA ASN A 350 -12.14 27.82 -8.40
C ASN A 350 -12.44 28.98 -9.35
N LYS A 351 -11.45 29.84 -9.65
CA LYS A 351 -11.59 30.89 -10.67
C LYS A 351 -11.66 30.29 -12.08
N SER A 352 -10.85 29.28 -12.37
CA SER A 352 -10.83 28.62 -13.68
C SER A 352 -11.96 27.60 -13.87
N PHE A 353 -12.37 26.93 -12.80
CA PHE A 353 -13.32 25.82 -12.76
C PHE A 353 -14.31 25.99 -11.60
N PRO A 354 -15.16 27.04 -11.61
CA PRO A 354 -16.09 27.32 -10.50
C PRO A 354 -17.10 26.19 -10.26
N ASN A 355 -17.37 25.40 -11.30
CA ASN A 355 -18.30 24.27 -11.25
C ASN A 355 -17.57 22.90 -11.14
N GLY A 356 -16.27 22.94 -10.79
CA GLY A 356 -15.38 21.78 -10.72
C GLY A 356 -14.87 21.29 -12.08
N LEU A 357 -14.06 20.24 -12.06
CA LEU A 357 -13.47 19.62 -13.24
C LEU A 357 -14.15 18.26 -13.54
N ALA A 358 -14.39 17.98 -14.82
CA ALA A 358 -15.08 16.78 -15.29
C ALA A 358 -14.33 16.05 -16.41
N ALA A 359 -13.62 16.77 -17.27
CA ALA A 359 -12.89 16.20 -18.39
C ALA A 359 -11.51 16.84 -18.58
N ILE A 360 -10.58 16.09 -19.16
CA ILE A 360 -9.26 16.59 -19.58
C ILE A 360 -9.06 16.23 -21.04
N VAL A 361 -8.50 17.16 -21.79
CA VAL A 361 -8.07 16.96 -23.17
C VAL A 361 -6.57 17.21 -23.23
N SER A 362 -5.80 16.21 -23.68
CA SER A 362 -4.35 16.33 -23.76
C SER A 362 -3.77 15.66 -25.00
N THR A 363 -2.74 16.27 -25.57
CA THR A 363 -1.95 15.73 -26.69
C THR A 363 -0.84 14.79 -26.28
N MET A 364 -0.51 14.80 -25.00
CA MET A 364 0.39 13.82 -24.43
C MET A 364 -0.40 12.82 -23.61
N MET A 365 0.23 11.67 -23.44
CA MET A 365 -0.09 10.82 -22.30
C MET A 365 0.16 11.60 -21.01
N LEU A 366 -0.39 11.12 -19.91
CA LEU A 366 -0.27 11.72 -18.58
C LEU A 366 1.18 11.71 -18.03
N ASN A 367 2.20 12.00 -18.83
CA ASN A 367 3.61 11.63 -18.66
C ASN A 367 4.29 12.14 -17.38
N GLU A 368 3.66 12.97 -16.56
CA GLU A 368 4.29 13.56 -15.39
C GLU A 368 3.32 13.70 -14.22
N GLY A 369 3.52 12.89 -13.18
CA GLY A 369 2.84 12.94 -11.87
C GLY A 369 1.31 13.05 -11.83
N TRP A 370 0.62 12.78 -12.94
CA TRP A 370 -0.81 12.54 -12.99
C TRP A 370 -1.09 11.12 -12.52
N ASP A 371 -1.45 11.01 -11.24
CA ASP A 371 -1.59 9.75 -10.52
C ASP A 371 -2.96 9.74 -9.86
N VAL A 372 -4.00 9.60 -10.70
CA VAL A 372 -5.38 9.99 -10.41
C VAL A 372 -6.27 8.77 -10.29
N ARG A 373 -6.96 8.64 -9.17
CA ARG A 373 -7.88 7.53 -8.89
C ARG A 373 -9.21 7.71 -9.62
N ASN A 374 -9.63 8.95 -9.86
CA ASN A 374 -10.95 9.28 -10.40
C ASN A 374 -11.08 9.16 -11.93
N VAL A 375 -10.04 8.78 -12.67
CA VAL A 375 -10.16 8.50 -14.12
C VAL A 375 -10.82 7.14 -14.32
N ASN A 376 -12.01 7.11 -14.92
CA ASN A 376 -12.73 5.87 -15.23
C ASN A 376 -12.77 5.57 -16.73
N VAL A 377 -12.77 6.60 -17.57
CA VAL A 377 -12.91 6.48 -19.02
C VAL A 377 -11.78 7.24 -19.70
N ILE A 378 -11.05 6.54 -20.57
CA ILE A 378 -10.05 7.10 -21.47
C ILE A 378 -10.58 6.98 -22.90
N VAL A 379 -10.61 8.08 -23.63
CA VAL A 379 -10.90 8.12 -25.06
C VAL A 379 -9.60 8.41 -25.79
N GLY A 380 -8.97 7.37 -26.35
CA GLY A 380 -7.74 7.50 -27.13
C GLY A 380 -8.07 7.68 -28.60
N LEU A 381 -7.66 8.80 -29.20
CA LEU A 381 -8.02 9.18 -30.57
C LEU A 381 -6.83 9.20 -31.52
N ARG A 382 -5.72 8.59 -31.11
CA ARG A 382 -4.47 8.66 -31.85
C ARG A 382 -4.31 7.38 -32.68
N SER A 383 -4.19 7.53 -34.00
CA SER A 383 -3.73 6.50 -34.94
C SER A 383 -2.25 6.75 -35.23
N TYR A 384 -1.37 5.78 -34.99
CA TYR A 384 0.06 6.04 -34.82
C TYR A 384 0.91 5.48 -35.98
N THR A 385 1.04 6.25 -37.05
CA THR A 385 2.09 6.09 -38.08
C THR A 385 3.38 6.88 -37.76
N SER A 386 3.51 7.45 -36.55
CA SER A 386 4.61 8.35 -36.19
C SER A 386 5.85 7.62 -35.67
N LYS A 387 7.05 8.08 -36.10
CA LYS A 387 8.38 7.52 -35.79
C LYS A 387 8.73 7.41 -34.28
N ARG A 388 7.98 8.07 -33.38
CA ARG A 388 8.09 7.89 -31.93
C ARG A 388 7.02 6.89 -31.48
N LYS A 389 7.38 5.61 -31.39
CA LYS A 389 6.55 4.59 -30.73
C LYS A 389 6.30 5.02 -29.30
N VAL A 390 5.05 5.26 -28.93
CA VAL A 390 4.70 5.53 -27.55
C VAL A 390 4.46 4.21 -26.85
N LEU A 391 5.01 4.05 -25.65
CA LEU A 391 4.91 2.82 -24.89
C LEU A 391 3.44 2.58 -24.49
N PRO A 392 2.85 1.42 -24.82
CA PRO A 392 1.45 1.11 -24.49
C PRO A 392 1.12 1.28 -22.99
N GLU A 393 2.08 1.02 -22.10
CA GLU A 393 1.99 1.15 -20.65
C GLU A 393 1.75 2.60 -20.21
N GLN A 394 2.23 3.58 -20.99
CA GLN A 394 2.01 5.01 -20.73
C GLN A 394 0.60 5.46 -21.11
N VAL A 395 -0.10 4.75 -22.00
CA VAL A 395 -1.47 5.04 -22.46
C VAL A 395 -2.43 4.87 -21.28
N ILE A 396 -2.39 3.70 -20.64
CA ILE A 396 -3.36 3.29 -19.63
C ILE A 396 -2.87 3.51 -18.21
N GLY A 397 -1.54 3.47 -17.99
CA GLY A 397 -0.91 3.25 -16.69
C GLY A 397 -1.33 4.22 -15.58
N ARG A 398 -1.77 5.41 -15.96
CA ARG A 398 -2.06 6.52 -15.04
C ARG A 398 -3.52 6.57 -14.60
N GLY A 399 -4.40 5.91 -15.35
CA GLY A 399 -5.79 5.65 -14.95
C GLY A 399 -5.93 4.38 -14.11
N LEU A 400 -4.89 3.53 -14.03
CA LEU A 400 -4.93 2.20 -13.40
C LEU A 400 -5.03 2.23 -11.87
N ARG A 401 -4.95 3.37 -11.19
CA ARG A 401 -5.11 3.37 -9.73
C ARG A 401 -6.55 3.08 -9.31
N LYS A 402 -6.72 2.17 -8.35
CA LYS A 402 -8.03 1.85 -7.76
C LYS A 402 -8.70 3.10 -7.19
N MET A 403 -9.95 3.31 -7.56
CA MET A 403 -10.82 4.32 -6.96
C MET A 403 -11.24 3.90 -5.55
N PHE A 404 -11.48 2.59 -5.38
CA PHE A 404 -11.85 1.96 -4.12
C PHE A 404 -10.73 0.98 -3.70
N PRO A 405 -9.70 1.40 -2.94
CA PRO A 405 -8.56 0.56 -2.62
C PRO A 405 -8.93 -0.78 -1.93
N GLU A 406 -9.93 -0.73 -1.06
CA GLU A 406 -10.43 -1.85 -0.23
C GLU A 406 -11.24 -2.91 -0.99
N VAL A 407 -11.61 -2.65 -2.25
CA VAL A 407 -12.55 -3.50 -3.00
C VAL A 407 -11.89 -4.01 -4.26
N ASP A 408 -12.10 -5.29 -4.55
CA ASP A 408 -11.53 -5.89 -5.74
C ASP A 408 -12.15 -5.34 -7.03
N ALA A 409 -11.33 -5.25 -8.08
CA ALA A 409 -11.81 -4.99 -9.43
C ALA A 409 -12.83 -6.05 -9.87
N ASN A 410 -13.97 -5.59 -10.39
CA ASN A 410 -15.02 -6.46 -10.90
C ASN A 410 -15.61 -5.84 -12.19
N PRO A 411 -15.39 -6.46 -13.36
CA PRO A 411 -15.86 -5.93 -14.64
C PRO A 411 -17.39 -5.91 -14.77
N ASP A 412 -18.07 -6.95 -14.30
CA ASP A 412 -19.54 -7.06 -14.36
C ASP A 412 -20.25 -6.02 -13.52
N LYS A 413 -19.58 -5.57 -12.45
CA LYS A 413 -20.05 -4.51 -11.54
C LYS A 413 -19.41 -3.15 -11.81
N SER A 414 -18.52 -3.06 -12.81
CA SER A 414 -17.78 -1.84 -13.14
C SER A 414 -17.05 -1.20 -11.94
N ILE A 415 -16.61 -2.03 -10.99
CA ILE A 415 -15.86 -1.61 -9.80
C ILE A 415 -14.37 -1.66 -10.14
N ASN A 416 -13.65 -0.57 -9.89
CA ASN A 416 -12.21 -0.46 -10.17
C ASN A 416 -11.83 -0.96 -11.58
N VAL A 417 -12.60 -0.56 -12.59
CA VAL A 417 -12.26 -0.77 -14.00
C VAL A 417 -11.80 0.52 -14.66
N LEU A 418 -10.93 0.39 -15.65
CA LEU A 418 -10.51 1.48 -16.52
C LEU A 418 -11.00 1.19 -17.94
N GLU A 419 -11.97 1.95 -18.41
CA GLU A 419 -12.56 1.74 -19.73
C GLU A 419 -11.83 2.58 -20.77
N VAL A 420 -11.22 1.90 -21.76
CA VAL A 420 -10.45 2.53 -22.82
C VAL A 420 -11.22 2.40 -24.13
N ILE A 421 -11.63 3.53 -24.71
CA ILE A 421 -12.44 3.62 -25.92
C ILE A 421 -11.60 4.32 -27.00
N GLY A 422 -11.58 3.80 -28.22
CA GLY A 422 -10.87 4.43 -29.31
C GLY A 422 -11.03 3.72 -30.66
N PRO A 423 -10.48 4.31 -31.73
CA PRO A 423 -10.49 3.71 -33.06
C PRO A 423 -9.57 2.48 -33.12
N PRO A 424 -9.65 1.67 -34.20
CA PRO A 424 -8.86 0.44 -34.33
C PRO A 424 -7.36 0.60 -34.04
N GLY A 425 -6.74 1.72 -34.45
CA GLY A 425 -5.33 1.98 -34.18
C GLY A 425 -4.95 2.08 -32.69
N LEU A 426 -5.91 2.38 -31.79
CA LEU A 426 -5.69 2.28 -30.34
C LEU A 426 -5.77 0.82 -29.87
N ILE A 427 -6.67 0.03 -30.45
CA ILE A 427 -6.86 -1.37 -30.12
C ILE A 427 -5.59 -2.16 -30.43
N ASP A 428 -4.95 -1.90 -31.57
CA ASP A 428 -3.68 -2.54 -31.95
C ASP A 428 -2.57 -2.33 -30.90
N ILE A 429 -2.52 -1.15 -30.26
CA ILE A 429 -1.55 -0.82 -29.21
C ILE A 429 -1.85 -1.58 -27.92
N LEU A 430 -3.14 -1.71 -27.57
CA LEU A 430 -3.55 -2.50 -26.43
C LEU A 430 -3.26 -3.98 -26.68
N GLU A 431 -3.40 -4.47 -27.91
CA GLU A 431 -3.02 -5.83 -28.31
C GLU A 431 -1.50 -6.04 -28.27
N GLU A 432 -0.70 -5.04 -28.65
CA GLU A 432 0.75 -5.08 -28.46
C GLU A 432 1.12 -5.21 -26.97
N LEU A 433 0.42 -4.48 -26.09
CA LEU A 433 0.60 -4.59 -24.64
C LEU A 433 0.19 -5.96 -24.10
N GLU A 434 -0.96 -6.46 -24.53
CA GLU A 434 -1.48 -7.80 -24.20
C GLU A 434 -0.43 -8.88 -24.53
N ASN A 435 0.19 -8.77 -25.71
CA ASN A 435 1.23 -9.69 -26.15
C ASN A 435 2.55 -9.55 -25.36
N GLN A 436 2.97 -8.33 -25.04
CA GLN A 436 4.19 -8.08 -24.26
C GLN A 436 4.07 -8.59 -22.81
N GLU A 437 2.90 -8.42 -22.21
CA GLU A 437 2.66 -8.76 -20.80
C GLU A 437 2.01 -10.15 -20.61
N GLY A 438 1.62 -10.81 -21.70
CA GLY A 438 0.95 -12.12 -21.66
C GLY A 438 -0.42 -12.08 -20.97
N ILE A 439 -1.19 -11.03 -21.24
CA ILE A 439 -2.53 -10.75 -20.69
C ILE A 439 -3.56 -10.57 -21.80
N LYS A 440 -4.84 -10.71 -21.45
CA LYS A 440 -5.95 -10.37 -22.34
C LYS A 440 -6.94 -9.49 -21.60
N PHE A 441 -7.15 -8.28 -22.10
CA PHE A 441 -8.14 -7.35 -21.57
C PHE A 441 -9.52 -7.75 -22.03
N ALA A 442 -10.48 -7.70 -21.10
CA ALA A 442 -11.87 -7.96 -21.43
C ALA A 442 -12.44 -6.82 -22.29
N GLU A 443 -13.29 -7.19 -23.24
CA GLU A 443 -14.01 -6.25 -24.08
C GLU A 443 -15.34 -5.85 -23.43
N PHE A 444 -15.76 -4.62 -23.68
CA PHE A 444 -17.07 -4.14 -23.27
C PHE A 444 -17.73 -3.34 -24.39
N ASP A 445 -19.06 -3.35 -24.39
CA ASP A 445 -19.89 -2.53 -25.27
C ASP A 445 -20.23 -1.22 -24.53
N PRO A 446 -19.76 -0.05 -24.99
CA PRO A 446 -20.11 1.24 -24.39
C PRO A 446 -21.62 1.56 -24.44
N GLY A 447 -22.41 0.83 -25.23
CA GLY A 447 -23.87 0.91 -25.25
C GLY A 447 -24.57 0.11 -24.15
N LYS A 448 -23.88 -0.79 -23.43
CA LYS A 448 -24.44 -1.56 -22.32
C LYS A 448 -24.43 -0.72 -21.03
N SER A 449 -25.53 -0.74 -20.29
CA SER A 449 -25.67 0.02 -19.05
C SER A 449 -24.61 -0.33 -18.00
N LEU A 450 -24.08 0.71 -17.36
CA LEU A 450 -23.18 0.59 -16.21
C LEU A 450 -23.89 -0.10 -15.03
N ASN A 451 -23.22 -1.07 -14.40
CA ASN A 451 -23.76 -1.86 -13.29
C ASN A 451 -22.98 -1.66 -11.99
N LEU A 452 -22.86 -0.43 -11.50
CA LEU A 452 -22.17 -0.16 -10.24
C LEU A 452 -23.11 -0.32 -9.04
N THR A 453 -23.11 -1.51 -8.43
CA THR A 453 -23.91 -1.77 -7.24
C THR A 453 -23.34 -1.00 -6.05
N THR A 454 -24.11 -0.03 -5.56
CA THR A 454 -23.76 0.83 -4.42
C THR A 454 -24.76 0.62 -3.31
N ILE A 455 -24.26 0.40 -2.10
CA ILE A 455 -25.05 0.33 -0.87
C ILE A 455 -25.01 1.71 -0.22
N PHE A 456 -26.19 2.26 0.06
CA PHE A 456 -26.37 3.54 0.71
C PHE A 456 -27.66 3.54 1.54
N VAL A 457 -27.71 4.44 2.52
CA VAL A 457 -28.89 4.66 3.37
C VAL A 457 -30.03 5.20 2.50
N ASP A 458 -31.16 4.49 2.44
CA ASP A 458 -32.33 4.94 1.68
C ASP A 458 -33.14 5.93 2.53
N GLU A 459 -33.19 7.20 2.10
CA GLU A 459 -33.91 8.25 2.81
C GLU A 459 -35.41 7.93 3.01
N ASN A 460 -36.00 7.10 2.13
CA ASN A 460 -37.39 6.67 2.25
C ASN A 460 -37.59 5.58 3.32
N LYS A 461 -36.49 4.98 3.81
CA LYS A 461 -36.49 3.91 4.81
C LYS A 461 -35.84 4.35 6.12
N LEU A 462 -35.75 5.65 6.40
CA LEU A 462 -35.24 6.15 7.68
C LEU A 462 -36.06 5.68 8.89
N ASN A 463 -37.34 5.33 8.68
CA ASN A 463 -38.15 4.66 9.70
C ASN A 463 -37.66 3.24 10.06
N LYS A 464 -36.66 2.72 9.34
CA LYS A 464 -35.96 1.45 9.64
C LYS A 464 -34.60 1.65 10.31
N ASP A 465 -34.19 2.89 10.58
CA ASP A 465 -33.02 3.22 11.41
C ASP A 465 -33.35 3.16 12.90
N ILE A 466 -33.93 2.03 13.32
CA ILE A 466 -34.39 1.81 14.69
C ILE A 466 -33.48 0.84 15.46
N ILE A 467 -32.46 0.31 14.79
CA ILE A 467 -31.45 -0.57 15.38
C ILE A 467 -30.29 0.29 15.86
N GLU A 468 -30.10 0.33 17.17
CA GLU A 468 -28.99 1.02 17.85
C GLU A 468 -28.04 -0.02 18.45
N ILE A 469 -26.87 -0.23 17.84
CA ILE A 469 -25.90 -1.24 18.32
C ILE A 469 -24.96 -0.59 19.34
N PRO A 470 -24.92 -1.04 20.61
CA PRO A 470 -24.06 -0.43 21.61
C PRO A 470 -22.58 -0.73 21.36
N ILE A 471 -21.73 0.29 21.45
CA ILE A 471 -20.27 0.13 21.51
C ILE A 471 -19.88 -0.05 22.96
N LEU A 472 -19.48 -1.28 23.30
CA LEU A 472 -19.01 -1.64 24.64
C LEU A 472 -17.49 -1.52 24.72
N SER A 473 -16.95 -1.13 25.89
CA SER A 473 -15.52 -1.22 26.13
C SER A 473 -15.05 -2.68 26.05
N PRO A 474 -13.81 -2.96 25.61
CA PRO A 474 -13.30 -4.33 25.55
C PRO A 474 -13.37 -5.00 26.93
N ARG A 475 -13.93 -6.21 26.98
CA ARG A 475 -13.99 -7.02 28.21
C ARG A 475 -12.61 -7.58 28.53
N ILE A 476 -11.83 -7.89 27.49
CA ILE A 476 -10.49 -8.48 27.58
C ILE A 476 -9.47 -7.39 27.28
N ILE A 477 -8.65 -7.04 28.27
CA ILE A 477 -7.56 -6.08 28.12
C ILE A 477 -6.24 -6.79 28.43
N ILE A 478 -5.19 -6.49 27.66
CA ILE A 478 -3.83 -6.90 28.02
C ILE A 478 -3.44 -6.13 29.28
N ARG A 479 -3.17 -6.85 30.37
CA ARG A 479 -2.78 -6.26 31.65
C ARG A 479 -1.44 -5.55 31.44
N GLU A 480 -1.31 -4.31 31.91
CA GLU A 480 0.01 -3.72 32.15
C GLU A 480 0.71 -4.58 33.21
N PHE A 481 1.78 -5.26 32.83
CA PHE A 481 2.49 -6.14 33.73
C PHE A 481 3.30 -5.32 34.74
N TYR A 482 2.80 -5.23 35.98
CA TYR A 482 3.60 -4.78 37.12
C TYR A 482 4.26 -5.99 37.77
N LEU A 483 5.55 -6.16 37.54
CA LEU A 483 6.31 -7.38 37.81
C LEU A 483 6.71 -7.61 39.28
N GLY A 484 6.09 -6.91 40.23
CA GLY A 484 6.39 -7.03 41.67
C GLY A 484 6.02 -8.40 42.28
N GLU A 485 5.19 -9.19 41.60
CA GLU A 485 4.57 -10.43 42.14
C GLU A 485 4.89 -11.70 41.32
N ILE A 486 5.94 -11.73 40.50
CA ILE A 486 6.30 -12.98 39.79
C ILE A 486 7.06 -13.93 40.74
N GLU A 487 6.32 -14.83 41.39
CA GLU A 487 6.88 -15.92 42.17
C GLU A 487 7.39 -17.05 41.25
N ILE A 488 8.68 -17.02 40.94
CA ILE A 488 9.39 -18.15 40.28
C ILE A 488 9.18 -19.47 41.04
N ASP A 489 8.88 -19.40 42.33
CA ASP A 489 8.62 -20.54 43.20
C ASP A 489 7.46 -21.42 42.72
N ASN A 490 6.48 -20.84 42.00
CA ASN A 490 5.33 -21.58 41.46
C ASN A 490 5.60 -22.29 40.13
N LEU A 491 6.74 -22.03 39.47
CA LEU A 491 7.11 -22.73 38.22
C LEU A 491 7.72 -24.12 38.51
N PRO A 492 7.28 -25.18 37.82
CA PRO A 492 7.84 -26.52 37.98
C PRO A 492 9.26 -26.59 37.43
N SER A 493 10.17 -27.28 38.13
CA SER A 493 11.54 -27.49 37.65
C SER A 493 11.58 -28.52 36.52
N LEU A 494 12.32 -28.24 35.45
CA LEU A 494 12.51 -29.15 34.32
C LEU A 494 13.56 -30.24 34.58
N ARG A 495 14.36 -30.10 35.67
CA ARG A 495 15.40 -31.04 36.15
C ARG A 495 16.27 -31.61 35.03
N ILE A 496 16.78 -30.76 34.16
CA ILE A 496 17.64 -31.19 33.04
C ILE A 496 19.04 -31.54 33.59
N PRO A 497 19.60 -32.72 33.32
CA PRO A 497 20.96 -33.06 33.74
C PRO A 497 21.98 -32.25 32.93
N LEU A 498 23.03 -31.73 33.59
CA LEU A 498 24.18 -31.16 32.91
C LEU A 498 25.08 -32.28 32.44
N GLU A 499 25.31 -32.34 31.13
CA GLU A 499 26.32 -33.21 30.55
C GLU A 499 27.69 -32.50 30.60
N ASN A 500 28.77 -33.22 30.89
CA ASN A 500 30.15 -32.70 30.78
C ASN A 500 30.58 -32.64 29.30
N LYS A 501 29.83 -31.88 28.51
CA LYS A 501 30.10 -31.58 27.10
C LYS A 501 30.18 -30.08 26.94
N VAL A 502 31.28 -29.61 26.39
CA VAL A 502 31.48 -28.22 25.96
C VAL A 502 31.35 -28.22 24.44
N LEU A 503 30.80 -27.15 23.87
CA LEU A 503 30.63 -27.03 22.41
C LEU A 503 31.99 -27.22 21.71
N GLY A 504 32.13 -28.35 21.02
CA GLY A 504 33.24 -28.65 20.14
C GLY A 504 32.67 -29.14 18.82
N MET A 505 32.96 -28.45 17.72
CA MET A 505 32.57 -28.86 16.38
C MET A 505 33.78 -29.48 15.66
N GLU A 506 33.75 -30.79 15.43
CA GLU A 506 34.52 -31.42 14.35
C GLU A 506 33.52 -31.94 13.31
N TYR A 507 33.61 -31.40 12.09
CA TYR A 507 32.93 -31.95 10.92
C TYR A 507 33.97 -32.60 10.00
N VAL A 508 33.73 -33.86 9.63
CA VAL A 508 34.49 -34.58 8.60
C VAL A 508 33.63 -34.63 7.35
N ALA A 509 34.09 -34.00 6.27
CA ALA A 509 33.50 -34.16 4.95
C ALA A 509 34.27 -35.24 4.19
N ILE A 510 33.60 -36.33 3.82
CA ILE A 510 34.17 -37.37 2.94
C ILE A 510 33.82 -37.00 1.49
N ASP A 511 34.84 -36.84 0.65
CA ASP A 511 34.68 -36.72 -0.80
C ASP A 511 34.21 -38.07 -1.38
N MET A 512 32.95 -38.12 -1.84
CA MET A 512 32.31 -39.33 -2.36
C MET A 512 32.89 -39.82 -3.71
N LEU A 513 33.88 -39.15 -4.31
CA LEU A 513 34.49 -39.59 -5.57
C LEU A 513 35.95 -40.08 -5.44
N LYS A 514 36.68 -39.77 -4.35
CA LYS A 514 38.12 -40.12 -4.23
C LYS A 514 38.59 -40.74 -2.90
N GLY A 515 37.76 -40.79 -1.86
CA GLY A 515 38.04 -41.63 -0.68
C GLY A 515 39.29 -41.29 0.15
N MET A 516 39.80 -40.05 0.14
CA MET A 516 40.86 -39.61 1.08
C MET A 516 40.58 -38.21 1.66
N GLU A 517 40.85 -38.04 2.95
CA GLU A 517 40.62 -36.82 3.75
C GLU A 517 41.54 -35.68 3.35
N VAL A 518 40.97 -34.51 3.00
CA VAL A 518 41.77 -33.32 2.66
C VAL A 518 41.16 -32.06 3.28
N ILE A 519 41.86 -31.56 4.31
CA ILE A 519 41.85 -30.21 4.92
C ILE A 519 40.89 -29.95 6.09
N LYS A 520 41.50 -29.72 7.28
CA LYS A 520 40.89 -29.09 8.46
C LYS A 520 40.90 -27.56 8.32
N ARG A 521 39.74 -26.91 8.39
CA ARG A 521 39.63 -25.44 8.56
C ARG A 521 38.51 -25.07 9.53
N LYS A 522 38.78 -24.11 10.43
CA LYS A 522 37.81 -23.45 11.33
C LYS A 522 37.19 -22.25 10.61
N TRP A 523 35.87 -22.11 10.65
CA TRP A 523 35.15 -20.91 10.17
C TRP A 523 33.94 -20.57 11.04
N ASP A 524 33.60 -19.28 11.06
CA ASP A 524 32.62 -18.60 11.92
C ASP A 524 31.24 -18.44 11.24
N LEU A 525 30.20 -19.00 11.87
CA LEU A 525 28.78 -18.61 11.80
C LEU A 525 28.40 -18.09 13.20
N PRO A 526 27.32 -17.31 13.42
CA PRO A 526 27.09 -16.67 14.72
C PRO A 526 26.74 -17.72 15.78
N VAL A 527 27.78 -18.27 16.41
CA VAL A 527 27.69 -19.03 17.66
C VAL A 527 27.15 -18.03 18.69
N PRO A 528 26.16 -18.38 19.53
CA PRO A 528 25.84 -17.53 20.65
C PRO A 528 27.11 -17.30 21.48
N GLU A 529 27.61 -16.06 21.52
CA GLU A 529 28.90 -15.74 22.14
C GLU A 529 28.94 -16.07 23.65
N ASN A 530 27.77 -16.10 24.30
CA ASN A 530 27.63 -16.42 25.71
C ASN A 530 26.20 -16.86 26.08
N SER A 531 26.04 -17.50 27.24
CA SER A 531 24.75 -17.95 27.78
C SER A 531 23.75 -16.81 27.99
N LYS A 532 24.21 -15.58 28.24
CA LYS A 532 23.33 -14.40 28.45
C LYS A 532 22.59 -14.03 27.18
N SER A 533 23.24 -14.10 26.02
CA SER A 533 22.63 -13.85 24.70
C SER A 533 21.57 -14.88 24.37
N VAL A 534 21.78 -16.16 24.72
CA VAL A 534 20.77 -17.23 24.53
C VAL A 534 19.55 -16.99 25.42
N ILE A 535 19.75 -16.61 26.68
CA ILE A 535 18.66 -16.28 27.61
C ILE A 535 17.88 -15.04 27.13
N ALA A 536 18.57 -14.02 26.62
CA ALA A 536 17.95 -12.84 26.03
C ALA A 536 17.08 -13.22 24.83
N TYR A 537 17.59 -14.08 23.94
CA TYR A 537 16.84 -14.62 22.81
C TYR A 537 15.59 -15.39 23.26
N TYR A 538 15.68 -16.24 24.28
CA TYR A 538 14.50 -16.94 24.81
C TYR A 538 13.48 -15.99 25.42
N THR A 539 13.95 -14.97 26.15
CA THR A 539 13.08 -13.94 26.72
C THR A 539 12.30 -13.22 25.63
N ASP A 540 12.98 -12.80 24.55
CA ASP A 540 12.34 -12.16 23.39
C ASP A 540 11.34 -13.08 22.71
N ARG A 541 11.68 -14.36 22.52
CA ARG A 541 10.77 -15.37 21.93
C ARG A 541 9.53 -15.61 22.80
N ILE A 542 9.69 -15.67 24.12
CA ILE A 542 8.58 -15.82 25.08
C ILE A 542 7.67 -14.59 25.00
N LEU A 543 8.23 -13.38 25.08
CA LEU A 543 7.46 -12.12 25.01
C LEU A 543 6.71 -11.99 23.68
N LYS A 544 7.35 -12.36 22.56
CA LYS A 544 6.70 -12.39 21.23
C LYS A 544 5.54 -13.38 21.18
N GLN A 545 5.68 -14.56 21.76
CA GLN A 545 4.59 -15.55 21.82
C GLN A 545 3.46 -15.11 22.76
N LEU A 546 3.77 -14.39 23.84
CA LEU A 546 2.79 -13.80 24.75
C LEU A 546 2.18 -12.48 24.25
N LYS A 547 2.73 -11.90 23.17
CA LYS A 547 2.35 -10.58 22.61
C LYS A 547 2.42 -9.44 23.63
N ILE A 548 3.40 -9.49 24.53
CA ILE A 548 3.69 -8.44 25.51
C ILE A 548 4.83 -7.59 24.96
N SER A 549 4.60 -6.30 24.73
CA SER A 549 5.63 -5.34 24.30
C SER A 549 6.15 -4.52 25.50
N GLY A 550 7.42 -4.13 25.47
CA GLY A 550 7.99 -3.16 26.43
C GLY A 550 8.38 -3.69 27.82
N HIS A 551 8.32 -5.01 28.06
CA HIS A 551 8.59 -5.60 29.38
C HIS A 551 9.88 -6.45 29.47
N PHE A 552 10.79 -6.32 28.50
CA PHE A 552 12.03 -7.12 28.44
C PHE A 552 12.89 -7.00 29.72
N ASP A 553 13.14 -5.78 30.20
CA ASP A 553 13.97 -5.53 31.38
C ASP A 553 13.44 -6.19 32.66
N SER A 554 12.13 -6.41 32.70
CA SER A 554 11.45 -7.06 33.82
C SER A 554 11.40 -8.58 33.66
N PHE A 555 11.18 -9.09 32.45
CA PHE A 555 11.05 -10.53 32.20
C PHE A 555 12.41 -11.24 32.13
N TYR A 556 13.45 -10.57 31.63
CA TYR A 556 14.80 -11.15 31.49
C TYR A 556 15.38 -11.63 32.83
N PRO A 557 15.35 -10.85 33.93
CA PRO A 557 15.77 -11.31 35.25
C PRO A 557 15.03 -12.57 35.72
N VAL A 558 13.75 -12.70 35.40
CA VAL A 558 12.92 -13.86 35.79
C VAL A 558 13.38 -15.12 35.06
N VAL A 559 13.51 -15.03 33.73
CA VAL A 559 13.99 -16.15 32.89
C VAL A 559 15.41 -16.53 33.30
N LYS A 560 16.28 -15.55 33.51
CA LYS A 560 17.66 -15.75 33.98
C LYS A 560 17.71 -16.48 35.33
N ARG A 561 16.91 -16.04 36.31
CA ARG A 561 16.84 -16.69 37.63
C ARG A 561 16.29 -18.12 37.52
N TYR A 562 15.28 -18.36 36.68
CA TYR A 562 14.78 -19.71 36.44
C TYR A 562 15.83 -20.64 35.83
N VAL A 563 16.63 -20.16 34.86
CA VAL A 563 17.74 -20.93 34.27
C VAL A 563 18.79 -21.32 35.32
N VAL A 564 19.10 -20.41 36.24
CA VAL A 564 20.08 -20.62 37.32
C VAL A 564 19.56 -21.55 38.42
N GLU A 565 18.30 -21.40 38.83
CA GLU A 565 17.76 -22.03 40.04
C GLU A 565 16.95 -23.31 39.79
N LYS A 566 16.32 -23.44 38.62
CA LYS A 566 15.26 -24.46 38.41
C LYS A 566 15.33 -25.22 37.08
N LEU A 567 16.06 -24.74 36.08
CA LEU A 567 16.14 -25.43 34.78
C LEU A 567 16.89 -26.76 34.90
N PHE A 568 18.02 -26.76 35.59
CA PHE A 568 18.88 -27.93 35.74
C PHE A 568 18.65 -28.67 37.06
N THR A 569 19.23 -29.86 37.18
CA THR A 569 19.18 -30.69 38.40
C THR A 569 19.92 -30.07 39.60
N GLU A 570 20.87 -29.19 39.33
CA GLU A 570 21.65 -28.43 40.31
C GLU A 570 21.57 -26.94 40.01
N LYS A 571 21.94 -26.09 40.98
CA LYS A 571 22.08 -24.66 40.75
C LYS A 571 23.34 -24.41 39.93
N VAL A 572 23.24 -23.55 38.92
CA VAL A 572 24.32 -23.35 37.94
C VAL A 572 24.76 -21.89 37.84
N GLU A 573 26.02 -21.66 37.51
CA GLU A 573 26.55 -20.32 37.22
C GLU A 573 26.51 -20.02 35.73
N ILE A 574 25.97 -18.87 35.32
CA ILE A 574 25.72 -18.51 33.91
C ILE A 574 26.96 -18.57 33.02
N GLU A 575 28.14 -18.34 33.61
CA GLU A 575 29.45 -18.36 32.93
C GLU A 575 29.95 -19.81 32.66
N ASP A 576 29.27 -20.86 33.14
CA ASP A 576 29.66 -22.25 32.91
C ASP A 576 29.50 -22.65 31.42
N PRO A 577 30.59 -23.04 30.74
CA PRO A 577 30.57 -23.42 29.32
C PRO A 577 29.64 -24.61 29.00
N ARG A 578 29.33 -25.47 29.98
CA ARG A 578 28.41 -26.62 29.83
C ARG A 578 26.97 -26.16 29.65
N ILE A 579 26.61 -25.01 30.22
CA ILE A 579 25.28 -24.42 30.11
C ILE A 579 25.03 -23.95 28.69
N LEU A 580 26.01 -23.28 28.06
CA LEU A 580 25.86 -22.78 26.69
C LEU A 580 25.50 -23.91 25.73
N TYR A 581 26.18 -25.06 25.83
CA TYR A 581 25.89 -26.24 25.03
C TYR A 581 24.46 -26.74 25.21
N LYS A 582 24.01 -26.87 26.46
CA LYS A 582 22.67 -27.41 26.75
C LYS A 582 21.56 -26.40 26.45
N LEU A 583 21.77 -25.11 26.72
CA LEU A 583 20.84 -24.06 26.30
C LEU A 583 20.73 -24.06 24.77
N SER A 584 21.82 -24.07 24.01
CA SER A 584 21.78 -24.09 22.53
C SER A 584 21.11 -25.34 21.91
N SER A 585 20.68 -26.33 22.70
CA SER A 585 19.88 -27.45 22.21
C SER A 585 18.42 -27.06 21.96
N LEU A 586 17.87 -27.55 20.83
CA LEU A 586 16.47 -27.30 20.46
C LEU A 586 15.48 -27.82 21.52
N GLU A 587 15.78 -28.96 22.17
CA GLU A 587 14.93 -29.54 23.20
C GLU A 587 14.75 -28.61 24.42
N VAL A 588 15.85 -28.03 24.91
CA VAL A 588 15.82 -27.12 26.07
C VAL A 588 15.14 -25.81 25.71
N GLN A 589 15.40 -25.30 24.51
CA GLN A 589 14.73 -24.12 23.97
C GLN A 589 13.21 -24.29 23.96
N GLU A 590 12.71 -25.36 23.34
CA GLU A 590 11.26 -25.59 23.21
C GLU A 590 10.61 -25.80 24.58
N ARG A 591 11.22 -26.61 25.46
CA ARG A 591 10.68 -26.88 26.79
C ARG A 591 10.61 -25.62 27.66
N LEU A 592 11.64 -24.77 27.62
CA LEU A 592 11.68 -23.54 28.39
C LEU A 592 10.66 -22.53 27.86
N ILE A 593 10.63 -22.29 26.55
CA ILE A 593 9.69 -21.34 25.94
C ILE A 593 8.24 -21.79 26.20
N ASN A 594 7.93 -23.06 25.96
CA ASN A 594 6.57 -23.58 26.17
C ASN A 594 6.14 -23.49 27.64
N LEU A 595 7.04 -23.76 28.58
CA LEU A 595 6.73 -23.65 30.01
C LEU A 595 6.34 -22.21 30.38
N PHE A 596 7.15 -21.23 29.99
CA PHE A 596 6.85 -19.83 30.29
C PHE A 596 5.60 -19.37 29.55
N VAL A 597 5.44 -19.71 28.27
CA VAL A 597 4.25 -19.33 27.52
C VAL A 597 3.00 -19.93 28.15
N GLN A 598 3.00 -21.21 28.55
CA GLN A 598 1.86 -21.82 29.24
C GLN A 598 1.58 -21.21 30.61
N ALA A 599 2.62 -20.95 31.42
CA ALA A 599 2.45 -20.40 32.76
C ALA A 599 1.89 -18.97 32.75
N PHE A 600 2.29 -18.16 31.77
CA PHE A 600 1.95 -16.74 31.73
C PHE A 600 0.80 -16.40 30.77
N ARG A 601 0.35 -17.31 29.91
CA ARG A 601 -0.72 -17.05 28.90
C ARG A 601 -2.01 -16.52 29.50
N ASP A 602 -2.43 -17.05 30.64
CA ASP A 602 -3.69 -16.65 31.28
C ASP A 602 -3.54 -15.41 32.16
N MET A 603 -2.31 -15.13 32.63
CA MET A 603 -1.99 -13.96 33.45
C MET A 603 -1.86 -12.66 32.64
N THR A 604 -1.69 -12.73 31.32
CA THR A 604 -1.54 -11.55 30.44
C THR A 604 -2.81 -10.74 30.25
N PHE A 605 -3.98 -11.31 30.56
CA PHE A 605 -5.25 -10.69 30.27
C PHE A 605 -6.03 -10.44 31.56
N THR A 606 -6.59 -9.24 31.68
CA THR A 606 -7.59 -8.93 32.72
C THR A 606 -8.95 -8.87 32.08
N GLU A 607 -9.93 -9.53 32.69
CA GLU A 607 -11.34 -9.35 32.36
C GLU A 607 -11.92 -8.22 33.23
N ARG A 608 -12.58 -7.26 32.60
CA ARG A 608 -13.29 -6.18 33.28
C ARG A 608 -14.75 -6.17 32.83
N GLU A 609 -15.65 -5.74 33.71
CA GLU A 609 -17.02 -5.48 33.29
C GLU A 609 -17.04 -4.37 32.24
N PRO A 610 -17.71 -4.58 31.10
CA PRO A 610 -17.72 -3.59 30.03
C PRO A 610 -18.60 -2.40 30.39
N GLU A 611 -18.18 -1.22 29.96
CA GLU A 611 -18.95 0.02 30.03
C GLU A 611 -19.44 0.42 28.64
N LYS A 612 -20.64 1.00 28.55
CA LYS A 612 -21.13 1.59 27.30
C LYS A 612 -20.32 2.84 26.99
N ARG A 613 -19.73 2.88 25.79
CA ARG A 613 -19.00 4.07 25.28
C ARG A 613 -19.88 4.92 24.38
N ASP A 614 -20.51 4.30 23.40
CA ASP A 614 -21.29 4.98 22.36
C ASP A 614 -22.31 4.01 21.75
N THR A 615 -23.00 4.44 20.70
CA THR A 615 -23.94 3.65 19.90
C THR A 615 -23.64 3.80 18.42
N ILE A 616 -23.67 2.70 17.66
CA ILE A 616 -23.64 2.70 16.19
C ILE A 616 -25.07 2.84 15.69
N LYS A 617 -25.33 3.92 14.95
CA LYS A 617 -26.54 4.05 14.13
C LYS A 617 -26.25 3.56 12.72
N LEU A 618 -27.20 2.85 12.12
CA LEU A 618 -27.01 2.31 10.77
C LEU A 618 -26.98 3.45 9.74
N SER A 619 -27.71 4.55 9.99
CA SER A 619 -27.71 5.76 9.17
C SER A 619 -26.36 6.49 9.07
N ASP A 620 -25.45 6.31 10.03
CA ASP A 620 -24.10 6.89 9.98
C ASP A 620 -23.15 6.16 9.01
N THR A 621 -23.61 5.03 8.46
CA THR A 621 -22.82 4.21 7.53
C THR A 621 -22.61 4.95 6.21
N LYS A 622 -21.35 5.29 5.92
CA LYS A 622 -20.97 5.92 4.64
C LYS A 622 -21.27 4.98 3.47
N PRO A 623 -21.80 5.48 2.34
CA PRO A 623 -22.05 4.69 1.15
C PRO A 623 -20.80 3.96 0.65
N PHE A 624 -20.98 2.74 0.14
CA PHE A 624 -19.89 1.90 -0.36
C PHE A 624 -20.31 1.04 -1.56
N VAL A 625 -19.34 0.62 -2.38
CA VAL A 625 -19.58 -0.30 -3.51
C VAL A 625 -19.60 -1.75 -3.03
N TRP A 626 -20.40 -2.59 -3.67
CA TRP A 626 -20.50 -4.03 -3.37
C TRP A 626 -20.41 -4.85 -4.64
N SER A 627 -19.46 -5.79 -4.69
CA SER A 627 -19.21 -6.63 -5.88
C SER A 627 -20.02 -7.92 -5.90
N LYS A 628 -20.57 -8.35 -4.75
CA LYS A 628 -21.25 -9.64 -4.59
C LYS A 628 -22.78 -9.51 -4.73
N LEU A 629 -23.50 -10.50 -4.23
CA LEU A 629 -24.95 -10.58 -4.30
C LEU A 629 -25.60 -9.53 -3.41
N VAL A 630 -26.81 -9.12 -3.79
CA VAL A 630 -27.61 -8.15 -3.05
C VAL A 630 -29.07 -8.56 -3.05
N TYR A 631 -29.80 -8.20 -1.99
CA TYR A 631 -31.23 -8.40 -1.90
C TYR A 631 -31.96 -7.09 -1.58
N PRO A 632 -32.97 -6.66 -2.37
CA PRO A 632 -33.79 -5.49 -2.05
C PRO A 632 -34.79 -5.83 -0.94
N ALA A 633 -34.49 -5.43 0.29
CA ALA A 633 -35.37 -5.61 1.44
C ALA A 633 -36.13 -4.33 1.79
N ASN A 634 -37.37 -4.46 2.25
CA ASN A 634 -38.19 -3.35 2.76
C ASN A 634 -37.93 -3.09 4.25
N LYS A 635 -37.49 -4.11 4.98
CA LYS A 635 -37.19 -4.01 6.43
C LYS A 635 -35.71 -3.65 6.73
N CYS A 636 -34.93 -3.28 5.72
CA CYS A 636 -33.57 -2.81 5.88
C CYS A 636 -33.49 -1.31 5.55
N ILE A 637 -32.73 -0.55 6.34
CA ILE A 637 -32.50 0.89 6.11
C ILE A 637 -31.77 1.17 4.78
N PHE A 638 -30.96 0.22 4.32
CA PHE A 638 -30.21 0.37 3.07
C PHE A 638 -31.09 0.11 1.84
N ASN A 639 -30.67 0.66 0.70
CA ASN A 639 -31.30 0.37 -0.58
C ASN A 639 -31.24 -1.13 -0.94
N TYR A 640 -30.16 -1.82 -0.56
CA TYR A 640 -30.01 -3.27 -0.64
C TYR A 640 -29.29 -3.86 0.57
N VAL A 641 -29.56 -5.12 0.87
CA VAL A 641 -28.80 -5.94 1.81
C VAL A 641 -27.60 -6.56 1.09
N PRO A 642 -26.34 -6.24 1.45
CA PRO A 642 -25.16 -6.88 0.89
C PRO A 642 -25.06 -8.33 1.39
N CYS A 643 -24.93 -9.29 0.46
CA CYS A 643 -24.84 -10.72 0.78
C CYS A 643 -23.55 -11.31 0.19
N ASP A 644 -22.85 -12.12 0.98
CA ASP A 644 -21.60 -12.78 0.60
C ASP A 644 -21.80 -14.07 -0.20
N ASN A 645 -22.94 -14.74 -0.03
CA ASN A 645 -23.28 -16.02 -0.66
C ASN A 645 -24.82 -16.18 -0.82
N ASP A 646 -25.26 -17.27 -1.46
CA ASP A 646 -26.68 -17.55 -1.70
C ASP A 646 -27.48 -17.79 -0.40
N LEU A 647 -26.86 -18.42 0.61
CA LEU A 647 -27.49 -18.63 1.92
C LEU A 647 -27.88 -17.29 2.57
N GLU A 648 -27.00 -16.30 2.54
CA GLU A 648 -27.29 -14.97 3.07
C GLU A 648 -28.38 -14.25 2.29
N VAL A 649 -28.45 -14.44 0.96
CA VAL A 649 -29.54 -13.91 0.14
C VAL A 649 -30.87 -14.53 0.57
N ASP A 650 -30.91 -15.85 0.76
CA ASP A 650 -32.13 -16.55 1.17
C ASP A 650 -32.51 -16.24 2.62
N PHE A 651 -31.53 -16.03 3.48
CA PHE A 651 -31.74 -15.57 4.86
C PHE A 651 -32.29 -14.13 4.89
N ALA A 652 -31.75 -13.22 4.08
CA ALA A 652 -32.29 -11.86 3.96
C ALA A 652 -33.73 -11.85 3.41
N LYS A 653 -34.03 -12.71 2.43
CA LYS A 653 -35.41 -12.91 1.94
C LYS A 653 -36.34 -13.45 3.01
N PHE A 654 -35.84 -14.28 3.93
CA PHE A 654 -36.61 -14.79 5.06
C PHE A 654 -36.90 -13.66 6.05
N LEU A 655 -35.89 -12.92 6.50
CA LEU A 655 -36.05 -11.81 7.44
C LEU A 655 -37.02 -10.73 6.93
N ASP A 656 -36.98 -10.43 5.62
CA ASP A 656 -37.86 -9.44 5.01
C ASP A 656 -39.33 -9.91 4.95
N ARG A 657 -39.58 -11.23 4.90
CA ARG A 657 -40.92 -11.83 4.88
C ARG A 657 -41.45 -12.22 6.26
N ALA A 658 -40.58 -12.45 7.24
CA ALA A 658 -40.94 -12.88 8.58
C ALA A 658 -41.83 -11.85 9.28
N GLU A 659 -42.98 -12.25 9.81
CA GLU A 659 -43.98 -11.33 10.38
C GLU A 659 -43.48 -10.65 11.67
N ASP A 660 -42.64 -11.34 12.44
CA ASP A 660 -42.10 -10.90 13.73
C ASP A 660 -40.81 -10.08 13.64
N VAL A 661 -40.36 -9.73 12.43
CA VAL A 661 -39.20 -8.87 12.19
C VAL A 661 -39.66 -7.45 11.85
N GLU A 662 -39.20 -6.45 12.59
CA GLU A 662 -39.51 -5.04 12.33
C GLU A 662 -38.48 -4.37 11.41
N ALA A 663 -37.20 -4.62 11.72
CA ALA A 663 -36.05 -4.15 10.95
C ALA A 663 -34.90 -5.16 11.02
N PHE A 664 -34.04 -5.18 10.01
CA PHE A 664 -32.80 -5.96 10.04
C PHE A 664 -31.70 -5.33 9.18
N SER A 665 -30.47 -5.72 9.42
CA SER A 665 -29.33 -5.34 8.58
C SER A 665 -28.24 -6.41 8.57
N LYS A 666 -27.53 -6.54 7.44
CA LYS A 666 -26.25 -7.25 7.39
C LYS A 666 -25.20 -6.33 8.00
N ILE A 667 -24.47 -6.83 8.99
CA ILE A 667 -23.31 -6.19 9.56
C ILE A 667 -22.16 -6.28 8.55
N VAL A 668 -21.64 -5.12 8.17
CA VAL A 668 -20.46 -5.01 7.30
C VAL A 668 -19.36 -4.24 8.01
N LEU A 669 -18.10 -4.49 7.61
CA LEU A 669 -16.91 -3.82 8.18
C LEU A 669 -17.05 -2.28 8.22
N LYS A 670 -17.76 -1.69 7.26
CA LYS A 670 -17.99 -0.24 7.17
C LYS A 670 -18.85 0.34 8.30
N MET A 671 -19.60 -0.49 9.01
CA MET A 671 -20.38 -0.10 10.19
C MET A 671 -19.54 -0.02 11.45
N GLY A 672 -18.35 -0.64 11.47
CA GLY A 672 -17.45 -0.61 12.61
C GLY A 672 -17.86 -1.51 13.79
N PHE A 673 -18.86 -2.36 13.63
CA PHE A 673 -19.25 -3.32 14.67
C PHE A 673 -18.41 -4.59 14.63
N PHE A 674 -17.79 -4.94 15.75
CA PHE A 674 -17.02 -6.16 15.95
C PHE A 674 -16.96 -6.52 17.44
N VAL A 675 -16.60 -7.77 17.72
CA VAL A 675 -16.40 -8.27 19.08
C VAL A 675 -15.07 -8.98 19.19
N GLU A 676 -14.29 -8.68 20.23
CA GLU A 676 -12.98 -9.28 20.47
C GLU A 676 -13.11 -10.64 21.17
N TYR A 677 -12.48 -11.69 20.64
CA TYR A 677 -12.47 -13.03 21.22
C TYR A 677 -11.04 -13.60 21.29
N ARG A 678 -10.84 -14.61 22.14
CA ARG A 678 -9.60 -15.40 22.14
C ARG A 678 -9.76 -16.62 21.23
N ASP A 679 -8.88 -16.79 20.25
CA ASP A 679 -8.88 -17.98 19.40
C ASP A 679 -8.42 -19.24 20.16
N SER A 680 -8.48 -20.40 19.51
CA SER A 680 -7.98 -21.68 20.05
C SER A 680 -6.52 -21.65 20.51
N ASN A 681 -5.73 -20.69 20.02
CA ASN A 681 -4.35 -20.44 20.40
C ASN A 681 -4.22 -19.31 21.44
N GLY A 682 -5.31 -18.90 22.10
CA GLY A 682 -5.32 -17.87 23.14
C GLY A 682 -5.00 -16.46 22.63
N ASN A 683 -4.99 -16.22 21.31
CA ASN A 683 -4.71 -14.91 20.76
C ASN A 683 -5.97 -14.06 20.68
N LEU A 684 -5.83 -12.76 20.92
CA LEU A 684 -6.90 -11.79 20.66
C LEU A 684 -7.16 -11.67 19.14
N ARG A 685 -8.41 -11.84 18.75
CA ARG A 685 -8.93 -11.72 17.38
C ARG A 685 -10.21 -10.90 17.38
N LEU A 686 -10.60 -10.38 16.22
CA LEU A 686 -11.86 -9.69 16.01
C LEU A 686 -12.84 -10.63 15.30
N TYR A 687 -14.07 -10.65 15.79
CA TYR A 687 -15.20 -11.36 15.21
C TYR A 687 -16.22 -10.36 14.69
N TYR A 688 -16.68 -10.58 13.46
CA TYR A 688 -17.67 -9.75 12.77
C TYR A 688 -18.89 -10.64 12.50
N PRO A 689 -19.98 -10.48 13.28
CA PRO A 689 -21.21 -11.24 13.04
C PRO A 689 -21.86 -10.88 11.71
N ASP A 690 -22.79 -11.71 11.23
CA ASP A 690 -23.41 -11.52 9.92
C ASP A 690 -24.57 -10.53 9.93
N PHE A 691 -25.59 -10.74 10.77
CA PHE A 691 -26.79 -9.90 10.79
C PHE A 691 -27.15 -9.40 12.18
N VAL A 692 -27.87 -8.27 12.20
CA VAL A 692 -28.61 -7.78 13.36
C VAL A 692 -30.09 -7.67 12.98
N VAL A 693 -30.96 -8.14 13.86
CA VAL A 693 -32.41 -8.17 13.65
C VAL A 693 -33.10 -7.53 14.85
N LEU A 694 -34.06 -6.66 14.61
CA LEU A 694 -35.01 -6.15 15.59
C LEU A 694 -36.37 -6.79 15.36
N THR A 695 -36.92 -7.37 16.41
CA THR A 695 -38.25 -8.00 16.38
C THR A 695 -39.36 -7.03 16.78
N ASP A 696 -40.61 -7.41 16.49
CA ASP A 696 -41.82 -6.69 16.89
C ASP A 696 -42.03 -6.55 18.41
N ARG A 697 -41.20 -7.23 19.21
CA ARG A 697 -41.18 -7.22 20.69
C ARG A 697 -40.02 -6.42 21.27
N ASP A 698 -39.33 -5.62 20.46
CA ASP A 698 -38.15 -4.85 20.85
C ASP A 698 -36.97 -5.74 21.33
N GLU A 699 -36.91 -6.99 20.83
CA GLU A 699 -35.77 -7.88 21.04
C GLU A 699 -34.78 -7.76 19.88
N HIS A 700 -33.50 -7.57 20.22
CA HIS A 700 -32.37 -7.49 19.30
C HIS A 700 -31.67 -8.85 19.20
N ILE A 701 -31.43 -9.32 17.98
CA ILE A 701 -30.86 -10.63 17.71
C ILE A 701 -29.67 -10.48 16.78
N ILE A 702 -28.50 -10.89 17.26
CA ILE A 702 -27.30 -11.06 16.42
C ILE A 702 -27.36 -12.45 15.80
N VAL A 703 -27.18 -12.54 14.48
CA VAL A 703 -27.23 -13.80 13.74
C VAL A 703 -25.91 -14.05 13.04
N GLU A 704 -25.43 -15.28 13.13
CA GLU A 704 -24.34 -15.81 12.31
C GLU A 704 -24.90 -16.88 11.36
N THR A 705 -24.64 -16.75 10.06
CA THR A 705 -24.97 -17.75 9.04
C THR A 705 -23.74 -18.57 8.68
N LYS A 706 -23.81 -19.90 8.78
CA LYS A 706 -22.66 -20.77 8.55
C LYS A 706 -22.99 -21.95 7.64
N GLY A 707 -22.03 -22.29 6.78
CA GLY A 707 -22.05 -23.50 5.95
C GLY A 707 -20.98 -24.55 6.31
N ARG A 708 -19.97 -24.23 7.15
CA ARG A 708 -18.90 -25.15 7.57
C ARG A 708 -18.41 -24.87 9.00
N GLU A 709 -18.11 -25.94 9.75
CA GLU A 709 -17.52 -25.87 11.09
C GLU A 709 -16.02 -25.50 11.02
N ASP A 710 -15.63 -24.55 11.86
CA ASP A 710 -14.26 -24.07 12.06
C ASP A 710 -13.91 -24.27 13.55
N VAL A 711 -12.65 -24.53 13.89
CA VAL A 711 -12.21 -24.84 15.26
C VAL A 711 -12.50 -23.67 16.21
N ASP A 712 -12.48 -22.43 15.70
CA ASP A 712 -12.70 -21.21 16.49
C ASP A 712 -14.18 -20.85 16.72
N VAL A 713 -15.11 -21.60 16.11
CA VAL A 713 -16.56 -21.41 16.18
C VAL A 713 -17.08 -21.35 17.62
N LYS A 714 -16.54 -22.21 18.49
CA LYS A 714 -16.94 -22.27 19.91
C LYS A 714 -16.55 -21.00 20.68
N TYR A 715 -15.39 -20.42 20.36
CA TYR A 715 -14.88 -19.23 21.03
C TYR A 715 -15.59 -17.95 20.58
N LYS A 716 -15.88 -17.84 19.28
CA LYS A 716 -16.69 -16.74 18.71
C LYS A 716 -18.08 -16.70 19.35
N ASP A 717 -18.75 -17.85 19.38
CA ASP A 717 -20.07 -18.03 20.00
C ASP A 717 -20.12 -17.68 21.48
N LYS A 718 -19.16 -18.19 22.25
CA LYS A 718 -19.09 -17.89 23.68
C LYS A 718 -18.98 -16.39 23.88
N ARG A 719 -18.12 -15.73 23.10
CA ARG A 719 -17.86 -14.30 23.24
C ARG A 719 -19.06 -13.43 22.85
N ILE A 720 -19.73 -13.73 21.74
CA ILE A 720 -20.88 -12.94 21.28
C ILE A 720 -22.10 -13.13 22.19
N ARG A 721 -22.31 -14.32 22.76
CA ARG A 721 -23.34 -14.53 23.79
C ARG A 721 -23.09 -13.66 25.02
N LEU A 722 -21.85 -13.63 25.51
CA LEU A 722 -21.46 -12.73 26.61
C LEU A 722 -21.66 -11.25 26.24
N TRP A 723 -21.30 -10.85 25.01
CA TRP A 723 -21.57 -9.49 24.54
C TRP A 723 -23.07 -9.15 24.56
N CYS A 724 -23.94 -10.08 24.16
CA CYS A 724 -25.39 -9.88 24.22
C CYS A 724 -25.91 -9.79 25.67
N GLU A 725 -25.36 -10.57 26.60
CA GLU A 725 -25.70 -10.45 28.03
C GLU A 725 -25.32 -9.08 28.58
N ASP A 726 -24.08 -8.63 28.29
CA ASP A 726 -23.57 -7.33 28.69
C ASP A 726 -24.41 -6.18 28.09
N ALA A 727 -24.72 -6.27 26.79
CA ALA A 727 -25.57 -5.31 26.10
C ALA A 727 -26.98 -5.26 26.70
N THR A 728 -27.54 -6.42 27.09
CA THR A 728 -28.87 -6.50 27.72
C THR A 728 -28.90 -5.78 29.06
N ASN A 729 -27.89 -6.02 29.89
CA ASN A 729 -27.78 -5.42 31.21
C ASN A 729 -27.60 -3.90 31.15
N LEU A 730 -26.81 -3.41 30.18
CA LEU A 730 -26.47 -1.99 30.05
C LEU A 730 -27.55 -1.17 29.33
N MET A 731 -28.18 -1.72 28.29
CA MET A 731 -29.17 -1.00 27.47
C MET A 731 -30.60 -1.14 27.98
N LYS A 732 -30.88 -2.10 28.87
CA LYS A 732 -32.23 -2.49 29.31
C LYS A 732 -33.14 -2.96 28.16
N SER A 733 -32.58 -3.25 26.98
CA SER A 733 -33.23 -3.92 25.86
C SER A 733 -32.69 -5.34 25.73
N LYS A 734 -33.48 -6.29 25.23
CA LYS A 734 -33.08 -7.70 25.20
C LYS A 734 -32.20 -7.99 23.98
N TRP A 735 -30.96 -8.44 24.20
CA TRP A 735 -30.03 -8.88 23.15
C TRP A 735 -29.81 -10.39 23.22
N SER A 736 -29.80 -11.05 22.08
CA SER A 736 -29.54 -12.49 21.99
C SER A 736 -28.71 -12.84 20.77
N PHE A 737 -28.17 -14.06 20.74
CA PHE A 737 -27.36 -14.56 19.63
C PHE A 737 -27.89 -15.90 19.14
N ILE A 738 -27.97 -16.07 17.82
CA ILE A 738 -28.35 -17.32 17.18
C ILE A 738 -27.38 -17.66 16.04
N ARG A 739 -27.14 -18.95 15.83
CA ARG A 739 -26.41 -19.45 14.68
C ARG A 739 -27.39 -20.15 13.75
N VAL A 740 -27.28 -19.90 12.46
CA VAL A 740 -28.12 -20.50 11.42
C VAL A 740 -27.23 -21.32 10.50
N ASP A 741 -27.26 -22.64 10.69
CA ASP A 741 -26.56 -23.58 9.82
C ASP A 741 -27.38 -23.83 8.55
N GLN A 742 -26.70 -23.83 7.40
CA GLN A 742 -27.32 -23.96 6.08
C GLN A 742 -28.25 -25.18 5.97
N ALA A 743 -27.77 -26.34 6.44
CA ALA A 743 -28.53 -27.59 6.35
C ALA A 743 -29.86 -27.54 7.12
N ASP A 744 -29.88 -26.89 8.28
CA ASP A 744 -31.08 -26.76 9.10
C ASP A 744 -32.02 -25.69 8.54
N PHE A 745 -31.47 -24.60 8.01
CA PHE A 745 -32.24 -23.53 7.41
C PHE A 745 -32.96 -23.98 6.13
N GLU A 746 -32.32 -24.79 5.29
CA GLU A 746 -32.89 -25.28 4.03
C GLU A 746 -33.92 -26.40 4.24
N LYS A 747 -33.81 -27.14 5.35
CA LYS A 747 -34.68 -28.30 5.64
C LYS A 747 -36.13 -27.91 5.95
N TYR A 748 -36.36 -26.72 6.48
CA TYR A 748 -37.67 -26.27 6.92
C TYR A 748 -38.00 -24.87 6.35
N ARG A 749 -39.30 -24.58 6.16
CA ARG A 749 -39.76 -23.23 5.78
C ARG A 749 -40.31 -22.52 7.01
N PHE A 750 -39.49 -21.65 7.58
CA PHE A 750 -39.86 -20.84 8.74
C PHE A 750 -40.71 -19.63 8.34
N LYS A 751 -41.77 -19.34 9.10
CA LYS A 751 -42.62 -18.14 8.93
C LYS A 751 -42.19 -16.96 9.82
N SER A 752 -41.44 -17.25 10.88
CA SER A 752 -41.07 -16.29 11.92
C SER A 752 -39.68 -16.61 12.48
N ILE A 753 -38.97 -15.61 13.01
CA ILE A 753 -37.66 -15.84 13.66
C ILE A 753 -37.83 -16.68 14.93
N LYS A 754 -38.97 -16.55 15.62
CA LYS A 754 -39.30 -17.38 16.78
C LYS A 754 -39.38 -18.87 16.43
N GLU A 755 -39.97 -19.22 15.28
CA GLU A 755 -40.06 -20.60 14.81
C GLU A 755 -38.67 -21.16 14.50
N LEU A 756 -37.82 -20.37 13.83
CA LEU A 756 -36.42 -20.72 13.56
C LEU A 756 -35.66 -21.03 14.85
N ILE A 757 -35.77 -20.15 15.86
CA ILE A 757 -35.12 -20.34 17.17
C ILE A 757 -35.63 -21.59 17.88
N SER A 758 -36.92 -21.89 17.76
CA SER A 758 -37.52 -23.07 18.42
C SER A 758 -37.10 -24.39 17.80
N ALA A 759 -36.82 -24.42 16.49
CA ALA A 759 -36.40 -25.64 15.79
C ALA A 759 -34.92 -26.00 16.04
N GLN A 760 -34.13 -25.07 16.58
CA GLN A 760 -32.72 -25.25 16.91
C GLN A 760 -32.47 -25.62 18.38
N ARG A 761 -33.53 -25.65 19.20
CA ARG A 761 -33.50 -26.15 20.58
C ARG A 761 -33.96 -27.59 20.62
#